data_AF-A0A562NXP3-F1
#
_entry.id   AF-A0A562NXP3-F1
#
_cell.length_a   1.000
_cell.length_b   1.000
_cell.length_c   1.000
_cell.angle_alpha   90.00
_cell.angle_beta   90.00
_cell.angle_gamma   90.00
#
_symmetry.space_group_name_H-M   'P 1'
#
loop_
_entity.id
_entity.type
_entity.pdbx_description
1 polymer ?
#
loop_
_entity_poly.entity_id
_entity_poly.type
_entity_poly.pdbx_seq_one_letter_code
_entity_poly.pdbx_strand_id
1 'polypeptide(L)'
;MFRQLDYQDRVIKTLDDYLDLLKEKKARADKVAALAAQDPDLGLAIPDFAKEAWEAMKTAGKLPASRAAIPFSPRIDGCERPVPNAVLKVPTGGGKTWLAVSAVSRVMGRYLDRNTGFVLWIVPNEAIYTQTLKHLKDRQHPYRQALDRAAAGRVKIMEKTDRLDARDVETNLCVMLLMLQSANRETQDSLKMFQDRGDVHGFFPPEGEQQAHQAAIDRTPNLSAYTGMFPMVKDSLGNALRIIRPVVVMDEGHRAISDLAFGTLYGFNPCFVLELTATPQDVQPRGGRNPREGRYANVLVEVTGRELDREGMIKMPLNLDPRQGNDWKATLNAALAKLNALDAEARQLRADTGRYIRPIMLIQVERTGADQRESGHIHAEDVKEWLLTAGFDQAEIAIKTAQQNDLNDPENHDLLSPTNRVRAIITKQALQEGWDCPFAYVLCSLAASANLKAMTQLVGRILRQPGALKTDVEALDECHVITHHADTATVVGAIKDGLEQDGLGDLVLRVTQDDKSGTGKTARRINRRPAFASTEIYLPKVMVVESGDARELDYETDVLSALDWRGFDPQDIADRVPENAQAAESQLQRIRLAEDGDELFVGETVAANAEILAFDPAHAVRMISDIVPNPFVGREIVGATVAALRARGFDDAKLGLLASLIVEELRKGLEAARNERAEALFKAEVAAGHIQFRLRLDGRNWRMPFSIETTEPENARQLLNRAGGPLEKSLFTPVYENELNSDERDVAVYLDGEKTLAWWHRNVARTQYGIQGWKKAKIYPDFIFAVQRDGEAKRITVLETKGDQLDNLDTAYKREALAFLSGHFEWDEATPVGELELVNNGEAVEGTLILMSEWKAKLPAYL
;
A
#
# COMPACT_ATOMS: atom_id res chain seq x y z
N MET A 1 10.86 1.57 -33.79
CA MET A 1 11.89 0.51 -33.73
C MET A 1 12.28 0.39 -32.26
N PHE A 2 12.23 -0.78 -31.64
CA PHE A 2 12.67 -0.90 -30.25
C PHE A 2 14.18 -0.66 -30.17
N ARG A 3 14.60 0.09 -29.14
CA ARG A 3 16.01 0.24 -28.78
C ARG A 3 16.57 -1.15 -28.46
N GLN A 4 17.73 -1.46 -29.02
CA GLN A 4 18.48 -2.66 -28.68
C GLN A 4 19.15 -2.44 -27.32
N LEU A 5 19.00 -3.40 -26.41
CA LEU A 5 19.50 -3.32 -25.04
C LEU A 5 20.45 -4.50 -24.81
N ASP A 6 21.64 -4.23 -24.27
CA ASP A 6 22.74 -5.19 -24.18
C ASP A 6 22.36 -6.39 -23.30
N TYR A 7 21.65 -6.14 -22.19
CA TYR A 7 21.18 -7.23 -21.32
C TYR A 7 20.17 -8.13 -22.03
N GLN A 8 19.34 -7.58 -22.94
CA GLN A 8 18.36 -8.39 -23.68
C GLN A 8 19.06 -9.29 -24.69
N ASP A 9 20.09 -8.79 -25.38
CA ASP A 9 20.91 -9.59 -26.29
C ASP A 9 21.65 -10.70 -25.53
N ARG A 10 22.19 -10.39 -24.34
CA ARG A 10 22.79 -11.38 -23.43
C ARG A 10 21.78 -12.45 -23.03
N VAL A 11 20.57 -12.08 -22.62
CA VAL A 11 19.49 -13.01 -22.25
C VAL A 11 19.17 -13.96 -23.41
N ILE A 12 18.95 -13.40 -24.62
CA ILE A 12 18.61 -14.19 -25.81
C ILE A 12 19.79 -15.08 -26.22
N LYS A 13 21.03 -14.61 -26.14
CA LYS A 13 22.22 -15.40 -26.42
C LYS A 13 22.37 -16.59 -25.46
N THR A 14 22.17 -16.38 -24.16
CA THR A 14 22.23 -17.47 -23.18
C THR A 14 21.10 -18.47 -23.37
N LEU A 15 19.90 -18.00 -23.75
CA LEU A 15 18.81 -18.87 -24.15
C LEU A 15 19.18 -19.71 -25.39
N ASP A 16 19.72 -19.08 -26.43
CA ASP A 16 20.17 -19.77 -27.64
C ASP A 16 21.20 -20.87 -27.33
N ASP A 17 22.17 -20.59 -26.47
CA ASP A 17 23.17 -21.57 -26.02
C ASP A 17 22.51 -22.77 -25.30
N TYR A 18 21.48 -22.52 -24.46
CA TYR A 18 20.73 -23.58 -23.79
C TYR A 18 19.88 -24.40 -24.75
N LEU A 19 19.22 -23.75 -25.72
CA LEU A 19 18.37 -24.42 -26.71
C LEU A 19 19.19 -25.32 -27.65
N ASP A 20 20.41 -24.94 -28.01
CA ASP A 20 21.31 -25.77 -28.81
C ASP A 20 21.70 -27.06 -28.07
N LEU A 21 22.07 -26.93 -26.80
CA LEU A 21 22.37 -28.09 -25.95
C LEU A 21 21.14 -28.99 -25.79
N LEU A 22 19.96 -28.41 -25.58
CA LEU A 22 18.70 -29.16 -25.52
C LEU A 22 18.44 -29.93 -26.82
N LYS A 23 18.64 -29.31 -27.98
CA LYS A 23 18.44 -29.96 -29.29
C LYS A 23 19.40 -31.14 -29.47
N GLU A 24 20.67 -30.94 -29.15
CA GLU A 24 21.70 -31.99 -29.21
C GLU A 24 21.37 -33.17 -28.27
N LYS A 25 21.13 -32.89 -26.99
CA LYS A 25 20.85 -33.94 -25.98
C LYS A 25 19.52 -34.64 -26.26
N LYS A 26 18.51 -33.92 -26.73
CA LYS A 26 17.22 -34.52 -27.12
C LYS A 26 17.37 -35.48 -28.29
N ALA A 27 18.12 -35.11 -29.33
CA ALA A 27 18.37 -36.00 -30.47
C ALA A 27 19.06 -37.31 -30.03
N ARG A 28 19.92 -37.27 -29.02
CA ARG A 28 20.52 -38.47 -28.41
C ARG A 28 19.49 -39.27 -27.62
N ALA A 29 18.71 -38.63 -26.75
CA ALA A 29 17.70 -39.30 -25.93
C ALA A 29 16.63 -39.99 -26.79
N ASP A 30 16.16 -39.32 -27.85
CA ASP A 30 15.17 -39.87 -28.78
C ASP A 30 15.71 -41.11 -29.53
N LYS A 31 17.00 -41.14 -29.89
CA LYS A 31 17.65 -42.33 -30.47
C LYS A 31 17.71 -43.50 -29.48
N VAL A 32 18.03 -43.23 -28.22
CA VAL A 32 18.06 -44.27 -27.16
C VAL A 32 16.65 -44.80 -26.90
N ALA A 33 15.65 -43.93 -26.85
CA ALA A 33 14.25 -44.32 -26.68
C ALA A 33 13.74 -45.19 -27.84
N ALA A 34 14.10 -44.84 -29.08
CA ALA A 34 13.74 -45.64 -30.25
C ALA A 34 14.38 -47.04 -30.22
N LEU A 35 15.64 -47.16 -29.80
CA LEU A 35 16.32 -48.45 -29.63
C LEU A 35 15.70 -49.27 -28.50
N ALA A 36 15.40 -48.66 -27.36
CA ALA A 36 14.74 -49.31 -26.23
C ALA A 36 13.34 -49.84 -26.59
N ALA A 37 12.61 -49.15 -27.48
CA ALA A 37 11.32 -49.61 -27.97
C ALA A 37 11.42 -50.75 -29.00
N GLN A 38 12.52 -50.84 -29.75
CA GLN A 38 12.76 -51.91 -30.72
C GLN A 38 13.23 -53.21 -30.05
N ASP A 39 14.01 -53.10 -28.97
CA ASP A 39 14.54 -54.23 -28.21
C ASP A 39 14.42 -53.97 -26.69
N PRO A 40 13.25 -54.27 -26.09
CA PRO A 40 12.99 -54.01 -24.68
C PRO A 40 13.93 -54.77 -23.72
N ASP A 41 14.53 -55.89 -24.17
CA ASP A 41 15.38 -56.74 -23.34
C ASP A 41 16.74 -56.10 -23.02
N LEU A 42 17.15 -55.05 -23.76
CA LEU A 42 18.39 -54.31 -23.52
C LEU A 42 18.39 -53.47 -22.24
N GLY A 43 17.23 -53.17 -21.66
CA GLY A 43 17.12 -52.39 -20.42
C GLY A 43 17.72 -50.99 -20.47
N LEU A 44 17.74 -50.35 -21.65
CA LEU A 44 18.36 -49.04 -21.85
C LEU A 44 17.59 -47.93 -21.10
N ALA A 45 18.24 -47.28 -20.13
CA ALA A 45 17.69 -46.10 -19.47
C ALA A 45 17.73 -44.88 -20.42
N ILE A 46 16.58 -44.25 -20.66
CA ILE A 46 16.48 -43.06 -21.50
C ILE A 46 17.08 -41.86 -20.73
N PRO A 47 18.10 -41.17 -21.27
CA PRO A 47 18.70 -40.02 -20.58
C PRO A 47 17.72 -38.85 -20.43
N ASP A 48 17.77 -38.17 -19.28
CA ASP A 48 17.10 -36.88 -19.08
C ASP A 48 17.89 -35.79 -19.81
N PHE A 49 17.50 -35.54 -21.07
CA PHE A 49 18.15 -34.55 -21.91
C PHE A 49 18.08 -33.12 -21.35
N ALA A 50 17.03 -32.79 -20.57
CA ALA A 50 16.87 -31.46 -19.98
C ALA A 50 17.88 -31.26 -18.85
N LYS A 51 18.06 -32.28 -18.01
CA LYS A 51 19.09 -32.31 -16.97
C LYS A 51 20.50 -32.28 -17.56
N GLU A 52 20.80 -33.10 -18.57
CA GLU A 52 22.12 -33.11 -19.21
C GLU A 52 22.48 -31.74 -19.83
N ALA A 53 21.52 -31.07 -20.48
CA ALA A 53 21.73 -29.74 -21.05
C ALA A 53 21.97 -28.69 -19.95
N TRP A 54 21.23 -28.76 -18.84
CA TRP A 54 21.40 -27.84 -17.71
C TRP A 54 22.76 -28.00 -17.03
N GLU A 55 23.20 -29.23 -16.78
CA GLU A 55 24.51 -29.51 -16.19
C GLU A 55 25.66 -29.09 -17.13
N ALA A 56 25.46 -29.19 -18.45
CA ALA A 56 26.41 -28.64 -19.42
C ALA A 56 26.52 -27.11 -19.34
N MET A 57 25.40 -26.39 -19.21
CA MET A 57 25.40 -24.94 -18.95
C MET A 57 26.11 -24.58 -17.63
N LYS A 58 25.86 -25.37 -16.57
CA LYS A 58 26.51 -25.20 -15.26
C LYS A 58 28.01 -25.39 -15.35
N THR A 59 28.46 -26.46 -15.99
CA THR A 59 29.89 -26.79 -16.17
C THR A 59 30.61 -25.72 -17.00
N ALA A 60 29.93 -25.14 -17.99
CA ALA A 60 30.46 -24.05 -18.80
C ALA A 60 30.45 -22.68 -18.09
N GLY A 61 29.99 -22.60 -16.84
CA GLY A 61 29.90 -21.35 -16.07
C GLY A 61 28.90 -20.34 -16.65
N LYS A 62 27.90 -20.80 -17.41
CA LYS A 62 26.92 -19.93 -18.09
C LYS A 62 25.67 -19.64 -17.25
N LEU A 63 25.50 -20.30 -16.10
CA LEU A 63 24.39 -20.06 -15.18
C LEU A 63 24.71 -18.92 -14.20
N PRO A 64 23.69 -18.23 -13.64
CA PRO A 64 23.92 -17.16 -12.66
C PRO A 64 24.67 -17.66 -11.41
N ALA A 65 25.58 -16.84 -10.88
CA ALA A 65 26.34 -17.18 -9.68
C ALA A 65 25.43 -17.46 -8.46
N SER A 66 24.29 -16.76 -8.37
CA SER A 66 23.25 -16.97 -7.36
C SER A 66 22.66 -18.38 -7.36
N ARG A 67 22.83 -19.14 -8.46
CA ARG A 67 22.33 -20.50 -8.64
C ARG A 67 23.42 -21.57 -8.63
N ALA A 68 24.69 -21.22 -8.42
CA ALA A 68 25.80 -22.17 -8.47
C ALA A 68 25.61 -23.38 -7.51
N ALA A 69 25.11 -23.12 -6.29
CA ALA A 69 24.87 -24.13 -5.27
C ALA A 69 23.49 -24.81 -5.39
N ILE A 70 22.60 -24.32 -6.25
CA ILE A 70 21.23 -24.84 -6.38
C ILE A 70 21.23 -25.97 -7.44
N PRO A 71 20.67 -27.15 -7.12
CA PRO A 71 20.59 -28.25 -8.07
C PRO A 71 19.55 -28.00 -9.16
N PHE A 72 19.72 -28.62 -10.33
CA PHE A 72 18.68 -28.66 -11.34
C PHE A 72 17.41 -29.31 -10.77
N SER A 73 16.27 -28.65 -10.97
CA SER A 73 14.98 -29.18 -10.55
C SER A 73 14.26 -29.79 -11.76
N PRO A 74 14.14 -31.13 -11.87
CA PRO A 74 13.54 -31.77 -13.03
C PRO A 74 12.06 -31.41 -13.17
N ARG A 75 11.56 -31.48 -14.40
CA ARG A 75 10.15 -31.32 -14.74
C ARG A 75 9.72 -32.50 -15.59
N ILE A 76 8.58 -33.07 -15.26
CA ILE A 76 7.99 -34.20 -15.98
C ILE A 76 6.58 -33.84 -16.41
N ASP A 77 6.19 -34.28 -17.61
CA ASP A 77 4.81 -34.16 -18.05
C ASP A 77 3.93 -35.31 -17.55
N GLY A 78 2.64 -35.27 -17.88
CA GLY A 78 1.70 -36.34 -17.51
C GLY A 78 1.92 -37.67 -18.25
N CYS A 79 2.94 -37.77 -19.10
CA CYS A 79 3.40 -39.03 -19.71
C CYS A 79 4.80 -39.42 -19.21
N GLU A 80 5.25 -38.85 -18.09
CA GLU A 80 6.56 -39.10 -17.47
C GLU A 80 7.77 -38.73 -18.34
N ARG A 81 7.58 -37.83 -19.32
CA ARG A 81 8.68 -37.36 -20.18
C ARG A 81 9.35 -36.13 -19.55
N PRO A 82 10.69 -35.99 -19.65
CA PRO A 82 11.36 -34.77 -19.27
C PRO A 82 10.84 -33.57 -20.07
N VAL A 83 10.53 -32.48 -19.36
CA VAL A 83 10.12 -31.20 -19.95
C VAL A 83 11.23 -30.18 -19.69
N PRO A 84 11.85 -29.61 -20.73
CA PRO A 84 12.78 -28.50 -20.53
C PRO A 84 12.04 -27.28 -20.01
N ASN A 85 12.59 -26.64 -18.97
CA ASN A 85 12.13 -25.36 -18.49
C ASN A 85 13.28 -24.39 -18.22
N ALA A 86 13.01 -23.11 -18.39
CA ALA A 86 13.96 -22.04 -18.10
C ALA A 86 13.23 -20.86 -17.45
N VAL A 87 13.82 -20.32 -16.38
CA VAL A 87 13.35 -19.10 -15.71
C VAL A 87 14.26 -17.94 -16.09
N LEU A 88 13.69 -16.86 -16.61
CA LEU A 88 14.36 -15.59 -16.85
C LEU A 88 14.00 -14.64 -15.71
N LYS A 89 14.95 -14.37 -14.80
CA LYS A 89 14.77 -13.33 -13.78
C LYS A 89 14.96 -11.97 -14.42
N VAL A 90 13.88 -11.20 -14.52
CA VAL A 90 13.85 -9.87 -15.14
C VAL A 90 13.08 -8.93 -14.22
N PRO A 91 13.69 -7.83 -13.73
CA PRO A 91 13.00 -6.90 -12.85
C PRO A 91 11.75 -6.31 -13.49
N THR A 92 10.83 -5.83 -12.67
CA THR A 92 9.60 -5.20 -13.16
C THR A 92 9.94 -3.96 -14.01
N GLY A 93 9.37 -3.86 -15.22
CA GLY A 93 9.74 -2.82 -16.20
C GLY A 93 10.92 -3.17 -17.11
N GLY A 94 11.67 -4.25 -16.85
CA GLY A 94 12.80 -4.72 -17.67
C GLY A 94 12.42 -5.41 -18.99
N GLY A 95 11.21 -5.17 -19.53
CA GLY A 95 10.81 -5.71 -20.84
C GLY A 95 10.47 -7.20 -20.88
N LYS A 96 9.88 -7.77 -19.83
CA LYS A 96 9.48 -9.20 -19.76
C LYS A 96 8.70 -9.67 -20.99
N THR A 97 7.62 -8.98 -21.36
CA THR A 97 6.79 -9.37 -22.52
C THR A 97 7.58 -9.39 -23.83
N TRP A 98 8.51 -8.46 -24.03
CA TRP A 98 9.39 -8.45 -25.20
C TRP A 98 10.35 -9.65 -25.22
N LEU A 99 10.99 -9.94 -24.09
CA LEU A 99 11.85 -11.11 -23.94
C LEU A 99 11.07 -12.41 -24.14
N ALA A 100 9.83 -12.49 -23.65
CA ALA A 100 8.95 -13.63 -23.84
C ALA A 100 8.63 -13.87 -25.32
N VAL A 101 8.22 -12.84 -26.05
CA VAL A 101 7.95 -12.95 -27.51
C VAL A 101 9.23 -13.36 -28.27
N SER A 102 10.35 -12.73 -27.95
CA SER A 102 11.64 -13.03 -28.58
C SER A 102 12.08 -14.46 -28.30
N ALA A 103 11.91 -14.92 -27.06
CA ALA A 103 12.23 -16.27 -26.65
C ALA A 103 11.33 -17.31 -27.32
N VAL A 104 10.02 -17.06 -27.48
CA VAL A 104 9.12 -17.93 -28.25
C VAL A 104 9.64 -18.13 -29.67
N SER A 105 10.10 -17.07 -30.33
CA SER A 105 10.71 -17.19 -31.66
C SER A 105 11.94 -18.10 -31.65
N ARG A 106 12.79 -18.03 -30.62
CA ARG A 106 13.98 -18.89 -30.48
C ARG A 106 13.61 -20.34 -30.18
N VAL A 107 12.67 -20.58 -29.28
CA VAL A 107 12.20 -21.94 -28.95
C VAL A 107 11.58 -22.61 -30.17
N MET A 108 10.71 -21.91 -30.92
CA MET A 108 10.06 -22.47 -32.11
C MET A 108 11.06 -22.75 -33.23
N GLY A 109 11.88 -21.77 -33.60
CA GLY A 109 12.81 -21.90 -34.73
C GLY A 109 14.07 -22.71 -34.42
N ARG A 110 14.73 -22.45 -33.29
CA ARG A 110 16.04 -23.03 -32.96
C ARG A 110 15.91 -24.43 -32.36
N TYR A 111 15.04 -24.58 -31.36
CA TYR A 111 14.84 -25.86 -30.66
C TYR A 111 13.88 -26.80 -31.38
N LEU A 112 12.67 -26.33 -31.72
CA LEU A 112 11.63 -27.17 -32.32
C LEU A 112 11.69 -27.28 -33.85
N ASP A 113 12.52 -26.46 -34.51
CA ASP A 113 12.71 -26.46 -35.97
C ASP A 113 11.41 -26.26 -36.76
N ARG A 114 10.50 -25.42 -36.25
CA ARG A 114 9.18 -25.16 -36.84
C ARG A 114 8.73 -23.73 -36.64
N ASN A 115 7.90 -23.23 -37.57
CA ASN A 115 7.28 -21.91 -37.50
C ASN A 115 5.77 -21.94 -37.23
N THR A 116 5.19 -23.14 -37.10
CA THR A 116 3.78 -23.37 -36.74
C THR A 116 3.71 -24.21 -35.46
N GLY A 117 2.56 -24.17 -34.79
CA GLY A 117 2.34 -24.86 -33.53
C GLY A 117 1.51 -24.01 -32.57
N PHE A 118 1.66 -24.29 -31.28
CA PHE A 118 0.82 -23.69 -30.25
C PHE A 118 1.64 -23.15 -29.08
N VAL A 119 1.34 -21.91 -28.68
CA VAL A 119 1.89 -21.24 -27.52
C VAL A 119 0.76 -20.96 -26.54
N LEU A 120 0.89 -21.51 -25.34
CA LEU A 120 -0.01 -21.23 -24.23
C LEU A 120 0.61 -20.12 -23.38
N TRP A 121 0.06 -18.91 -23.47
CA TRP A 121 0.57 -17.75 -22.74
C TRP A 121 -0.26 -17.50 -21.49
N ILE A 122 0.37 -17.69 -20.34
CA ILE A 122 -0.26 -17.60 -19.03
C ILE A 122 0.10 -16.25 -18.39
N VAL A 123 -0.93 -15.55 -17.92
CA VAL A 123 -0.81 -14.27 -17.22
C VAL A 123 -1.51 -14.34 -15.86
N PRO A 124 -1.09 -13.54 -14.86
CA PRO A 124 -1.56 -13.71 -13.48
C PRO A 124 -2.92 -13.04 -13.19
N ASN A 125 -3.27 -11.96 -13.92
CA ASN A 125 -4.45 -11.13 -13.66
C ASN A 125 -5.06 -10.55 -14.95
N GLU A 126 -6.24 -9.96 -14.81
CA GLU A 126 -7.05 -9.42 -15.91
C GLU A 126 -6.44 -8.18 -16.58
N ALA A 127 -5.72 -7.34 -15.82
CA ALA A 127 -5.10 -6.14 -16.37
C ALA A 127 -3.94 -6.49 -17.32
N ILE A 128 -3.05 -7.39 -16.89
CA ILE A 128 -1.96 -7.90 -17.73
C ILE A 128 -2.53 -8.69 -18.91
N TYR A 129 -3.61 -9.45 -18.71
CA TYR A 129 -4.33 -10.12 -19.79
C TYR A 129 -4.79 -9.13 -20.87
N THR A 130 -5.55 -8.11 -20.47
CA THR A 130 -6.15 -7.13 -21.40
C THR A 130 -5.08 -6.34 -22.15
N GLN A 131 -4.03 -5.90 -21.43
CA GLN A 131 -2.90 -5.18 -22.03
C GLN A 131 -2.14 -6.04 -23.04
N THR A 132 -1.78 -7.27 -22.64
CA THR A 132 -1.03 -8.19 -23.51
C THR A 132 -1.86 -8.57 -24.74
N LEU A 133 -3.15 -8.87 -24.56
CA LEU A 133 -4.06 -9.19 -25.65
C LEU A 133 -4.16 -8.04 -26.66
N LYS A 134 -4.31 -6.79 -26.18
CA LYS A 134 -4.34 -5.59 -27.03
C LYS A 134 -3.05 -5.48 -27.86
N HIS A 135 -1.89 -5.61 -27.23
CA HIS A 135 -0.58 -5.51 -27.90
C HIS A 135 -0.32 -6.65 -28.89
N LEU A 136 -0.83 -7.86 -28.64
CA LEU A 136 -0.65 -9.00 -29.54
C LEU A 136 -1.65 -9.00 -30.71
N LYS A 137 -2.85 -8.44 -30.52
CA LYS A 137 -3.84 -8.27 -31.61
C LYS A 137 -3.47 -7.14 -32.57
N ASP A 138 -2.80 -6.09 -32.10
CA ASP A 138 -2.33 -4.99 -32.93
C ASP A 138 -1.13 -5.42 -33.81
N ARG A 139 -1.32 -5.51 -35.12
CA ARG A 139 -0.28 -5.90 -36.10
C ARG A 139 0.83 -4.87 -36.26
N GLN A 140 0.57 -3.61 -35.89
CA GLN A 140 1.60 -2.56 -35.90
C GLN A 140 2.44 -2.59 -34.63
N HIS A 141 1.93 -3.22 -33.56
CA HIS A 141 2.67 -3.32 -32.32
C HIS A 141 3.92 -4.21 -32.49
N PRO A 142 5.09 -3.79 -32.00
CA PRO A 142 6.33 -4.54 -32.16
C PRO A 142 6.28 -5.99 -31.63
N TYR A 143 5.51 -6.27 -30.57
CA TYR A 143 5.33 -7.64 -30.04
C TYR A 143 4.70 -8.55 -31.09
N ARG A 144 3.64 -8.07 -31.75
CA ARG A 144 3.01 -8.81 -32.84
C ARG A 144 3.94 -8.94 -34.05
N GLN A 145 4.69 -7.89 -34.40
CA GLN A 145 5.66 -7.96 -35.49
C GLN A 145 6.75 -9.02 -35.25
N ALA A 146 7.24 -9.15 -34.01
CA ALA A 146 8.23 -10.16 -33.66
C ALA A 146 7.67 -11.58 -33.79
N LEU A 147 6.42 -11.83 -33.36
CA LEU A 147 5.74 -13.11 -33.60
C LEU A 147 5.51 -13.36 -35.10
N ASP A 148 5.07 -12.35 -35.85
CA ASP A 148 4.83 -12.46 -37.29
C ASP A 148 6.14 -12.81 -38.03
N ARG A 149 7.28 -12.25 -37.63
CA ARG A 149 8.59 -12.66 -38.19
C ARG A 149 8.91 -14.13 -37.89
N ALA A 150 8.64 -14.59 -36.67
CA ALA A 150 8.87 -15.98 -36.27
C ALA A 150 7.99 -16.98 -37.04
N ALA A 151 6.73 -16.60 -37.30
CA ALA A 151 5.72 -17.46 -37.93
C ALA A 151 5.56 -17.23 -39.45
N ALA A 152 6.44 -16.45 -40.08
CA ALA A 152 6.32 -16.01 -41.47
C ALA A 152 4.94 -15.39 -41.80
N GLY A 153 4.44 -14.53 -40.91
CA GLY A 153 3.18 -13.80 -41.02
C GLY A 153 1.93 -14.59 -40.63
N ARG A 154 2.07 -15.87 -40.24
CA ARG A 154 0.97 -16.79 -39.93
C ARG A 154 0.73 -16.92 -38.42
N VAL A 155 0.40 -15.82 -37.76
CA VAL A 155 0.10 -15.80 -36.32
C VAL A 155 -1.41 -15.69 -36.08
N LYS A 156 -1.95 -16.57 -35.25
CA LYS A 156 -3.35 -16.54 -34.79
C LYS A 156 -3.36 -16.28 -33.28
N ILE A 157 -3.86 -15.12 -32.87
CA ILE A 157 -4.05 -14.80 -31.44
C ILE A 157 -5.43 -15.31 -31.02
N MET A 158 -5.47 -16.08 -29.94
CA MET A 158 -6.66 -16.80 -29.50
C MET A 158 -6.97 -16.54 -28.03
N GLU A 159 -8.25 -16.59 -27.70
CA GLU A 159 -8.79 -16.55 -26.34
C GLU A 159 -9.42 -17.91 -25.97
N LYS A 160 -9.73 -18.14 -24.69
CA LYS A 160 -10.29 -19.42 -24.17
C LYS A 160 -11.58 -19.87 -24.88
N THR A 161 -12.34 -18.93 -25.44
CA THR A 161 -13.64 -19.15 -26.08
C THR A 161 -13.55 -19.30 -27.59
N ASP A 162 -12.36 -19.12 -28.18
CA ASP A 162 -12.18 -19.25 -29.61
C ASP A 162 -12.16 -20.73 -30.02
N ARG A 163 -12.77 -21.03 -31.17
CA ARG A 163 -12.74 -22.36 -31.79
C ARG A 163 -11.30 -22.81 -32.03
N LEU A 164 -11.02 -24.08 -31.72
CA LEU A 164 -9.72 -24.72 -31.92
C LEU A 164 -9.82 -25.86 -32.95
N ASP A 165 -9.09 -25.76 -34.05
CA ASP A 165 -9.03 -26.78 -35.11
C ASP A 165 -7.58 -27.25 -35.30
N ALA A 166 -7.35 -28.56 -35.45
CA ALA A 166 -6.00 -29.09 -35.66
C ALA A 166 -5.29 -28.46 -36.86
N ARG A 167 -6.03 -28.14 -37.93
CA ARG A 167 -5.49 -27.50 -39.13
C ARG A 167 -4.96 -26.09 -38.87
N ASP A 168 -5.57 -25.36 -37.92
CA ASP A 168 -5.07 -24.04 -37.54
C ASP A 168 -3.68 -24.17 -36.90
N VAL A 169 -3.48 -25.15 -36.03
CA VAL A 169 -2.22 -25.39 -35.31
C VAL A 169 -1.12 -25.90 -36.25
N GLU A 170 -1.48 -26.70 -37.25
CA GLU A 170 -0.56 -27.19 -38.28
C GLU A 170 -0.06 -26.07 -39.20
N THR A 171 -0.93 -25.10 -39.51
CA THR A 171 -0.66 -24.07 -40.52
C THR A 171 -0.25 -22.71 -39.96
N ASN A 172 -0.51 -22.43 -38.67
CA ASN A 172 -0.23 -21.16 -38.01
C ASN A 172 0.54 -21.35 -36.70
N LEU A 173 1.15 -20.28 -36.21
CA LEU A 173 1.52 -20.13 -34.81
C LEU A 173 0.30 -19.61 -34.03
N CYS A 174 -0.38 -20.52 -33.34
CA CYS A 174 -1.50 -20.17 -32.47
C CYS A 174 -0.98 -19.73 -31.10
N VAL A 175 -1.30 -18.51 -30.67
CA VAL A 175 -0.94 -17.97 -29.35
C VAL A 175 -2.20 -17.74 -28.55
N MET A 176 -2.45 -18.59 -27.56
CA MET A 176 -3.63 -18.50 -26.71
C MET A 176 -3.29 -17.87 -25.36
N LEU A 177 -4.00 -16.80 -24.99
CA LEU A 177 -3.84 -16.17 -23.69
C LEU A 177 -4.81 -16.76 -22.67
N LEU A 178 -4.30 -17.05 -21.46
CA LEU A 178 -5.09 -17.59 -20.36
C LEU A 178 -4.67 -17.01 -19.01
N MET A 179 -5.64 -16.89 -18.09
CA MET A 179 -5.36 -16.55 -16.69
C MET A 179 -5.30 -17.80 -15.81
N LEU A 180 -4.26 -17.94 -15.00
CA LEU A 180 -4.03 -19.14 -14.16
C LEU A 180 -5.18 -19.41 -13.16
N GLN A 181 -5.81 -18.35 -12.61
CA GLN A 181 -6.96 -18.51 -11.70
C GLN A 181 -8.19 -19.15 -12.35
N SER A 182 -8.34 -19.00 -13.67
CA SER A 182 -9.43 -19.63 -14.44
C SER A 182 -9.20 -21.13 -14.68
N ALA A 183 -8.00 -21.64 -14.40
CA ALA A 183 -7.63 -23.06 -14.46
C ALA A 183 -7.55 -23.73 -13.07
N ASN A 184 -7.38 -22.95 -12.00
CA ASN A 184 -6.99 -23.45 -10.66
C ASN A 184 -8.10 -23.57 -9.62
N ARG A 185 -9.28 -22.97 -9.82
CA ARG A 185 -10.38 -23.12 -8.86
C ARG A 185 -11.10 -24.45 -9.13
N GLU A 186 -11.40 -25.20 -8.07
CA GLU A 186 -12.41 -26.28 -8.05
C GLU A 186 -13.84 -25.77 -8.32
N THR A 187 -13.98 -24.63 -9.01
CA THR A 187 -15.25 -24.14 -9.54
C THR A 187 -15.46 -24.69 -10.94
N GLN A 188 -16.71 -24.64 -11.40
CA GLN A 188 -17.19 -25.14 -12.69
C GLN A 188 -16.33 -24.76 -13.94
N ASP A 189 -15.42 -23.79 -13.88
CA ASP A 189 -14.66 -23.29 -15.04
C ASP A 189 -13.37 -24.07 -15.39
N SER A 190 -12.74 -24.76 -14.43
CA SER A 190 -11.66 -25.73 -14.69
C SER A 190 -12.25 -27.01 -15.29
N LEU A 191 -13.39 -27.46 -14.74
CA LEU A 191 -14.24 -28.51 -15.29
C LEU A 191 -14.65 -28.20 -16.75
N LYS A 192 -14.97 -26.93 -17.10
CA LYS A 192 -15.28 -26.51 -18.48
C LYS A 192 -14.14 -26.57 -19.49
N MET A 193 -12.87 -26.65 -19.09
CA MET A 193 -11.74 -26.88 -20.03
C MET A 193 -11.57 -28.36 -20.39
N PHE A 194 -12.09 -29.26 -19.53
CA PHE A 194 -12.05 -30.72 -19.68
C PHE A 194 -13.43 -31.33 -19.95
N GLN A 195 -14.47 -30.50 -20.12
CA GLN A 195 -15.77 -30.89 -20.65
C GLN A 195 -15.70 -30.96 -22.17
N ASP A 196 -16.50 -31.86 -22.76
CA ASP A 196 -16.68 -31.91 -24.20
C ASP A 196 -17.20 -30.57 -24.70
N ARG A 197 -16.50 -29.98 -25.66
CA ARG A 197 -16.92 -28.76 -26.33
C ARG A 197 -17.05 -29.02 -27.82
N GLY A 198 -18.17 -28.61 -28.40
CA GLY A 198 -18.39 -28.67 -29.85
C GLY A 198 -17.54 -27.69 -30.67
N ASP A 199 -16.54 -27.03 -30.07
CA ASP A 199 -15.65 -26.04 -30.68
C ASP A 199 -14.18 -26.54 -30.81
N VAL A 200 -13.90 -27.80 -30.44
CA VAL A 200 -12.59 -28.45 -30.61
C VAL A 200 -12.69 -29.53 -31.69
N HIS A 201 -11.91 -29.41 -32.76
CA HIS A 201 -12.01 -30.31 -33.92
C HIS A 201 -10.66 -30.80 -34.45
N GLY A 202 -10.65 -32.04 -34.94
CA GLY A 202 -9.52 -32.60 -35.70
C GLY A 202 -8.37 -33.18 -34.86
N PHE A 203 -8.48 -33.19 -33.52
CA PHE A 203 -7.44 -33.74 -32.64
C PHE A 203 -7.68 -35.20 -32.25
N PHE A 204 -8.92 -35.69 -32.39
CA PHE A 204 -9.32 -37.01 -31.91
C PHE A 204 -9.98 -37.83 -33.04
N PRO A 205 -9.92 -39.16 -32.96
CA PRO A 205 -10.61 -40.03 -33.90
C PRO A 205 -12.13 -39.78 -33.92
N PRO A 206 -12.82 -39.99 -35.05
CA PRO A 206 -14.27 -39.91 -35.12
C PRO A 206 -14.97 -40.94 -34.22
N GLU A 207 -16.18 -40.60 -33.77
CA GLU A 207 -17.05 -41.54 -33.05
C GLU A 207 -17.24 -42.85 -33.85
N GLY A 208 -17.07 -43.99 -33.18
CA GLY A 208 -17.19 -45.32 -33.78
C GLY A 208 -15.86 -46.00 -34.15
N GLU A 209 -14.72 -45.31 -34.03
CA GLU A 209 -13.39 -45.88 -34.22
C GLU A 209 -12.72 -46.28 -32.89
N GLN A 210 -13.31 -47.21 -32.13
CA GLN A 210 -12.85 -47.51 -30.77
C GLN A 210 -11.39 -47.99 -30.70
N GLN A 211 -10.90 -48.69 -31.73
CA GLN A 211 -9.49 -49.09 -31.81
C GLN A 211 -8.56 -47.88 -31.92
N ALA A 212 -8.94 -46.85 -32.69
CA ALA A 212 -8.16 -45.63 -32.84
C ALA A 212 -8.18 -44.80 -31.53
N HIS A 213 -9.32 -44.75 -30.83
CA HIS A 213 -9.39 -44.13 -29.51
C HIS A 213 -8.52 -44.85 -28.48
N GLN A 214 -8.53 -46.19 -28.45
CA GLN A 214 -7.67 -46.96 -27.56
C GLN A 214 -6.19 -46.68 -27.85
N ALA A 215 -5.78 -46.70 -29.11
CA ALA A 215 -4.40 -46.35 -29.50
C ALA A 215 -4.00 -44.92 -29.10
N ALA A 216 -4.93 -43.96 -29.15
CA ALA A 216 -4.68 -42.59 -28.70
C ALA A 216 -4.46 -42.51 -27.18
N ILE A 217 -5.25 -43.27 -26.40
CA ILE A 217 -5.11 -43.38 -24.94
C ILE A 217 -3.79 -44.05 -24.58
N ASP A 218 -3.43 -45.15 -25.22
CA ASP A 218 -2.18 -45.87 -24.96
C ASP A 218 -0.96 -45.00 -25.27
N ARG A 219 -1.03 -44.20 -26.34
CA ARG A 219 0.04 -43.26 -26.71
C ARG A 219 0.15 -42.07 -25.76
N THR A 220 -0.97 -41.62 -25.18
CA THR A 220 -1.04 -40.46 -24.28
C THR A 220 -1.87 -40.80 -23.05
N PRO A 221 -1.27 -41.49 -22.06
CA PRO A 221 -2.02 -42.09 -20.95
C PRO A 221 -2.79 -41.11 -20.07
N ASN A 222 -2.40 -39.84 -20.05
CA ASN A 222 -3.08 -38.80 -19.29
C ASN A 222 -4.25 -38.14 -20.03
N LEU A 223 -4.70 -38.65 -21.18
CA LEU A 223 -5.92 -38.19 -21.83
C LEU A 223 -7.15 -38.50 -20.96
N SER A 224 -8.09 -37.56 -20.92
CA SER A 224 -9.39 -37.78 -20.30
C SER A 224 -10.29 -38.52 -21.29
N ALA A 225 -10.68 -39.74 -20.96
CA ALA A 225 -11.48 -40.61 -21.82
C ALA A 225 -12.58 -41.32 -21.02
N TYR A 226 -13.61 -41.77 -21.72
CA TYR A 226 -14.53 -42.79 -21.23
C TYR A 226 -13.82 -44.14 -21.33
N THR A 227 -13.61 -44.81 -20.20
CA THR A 227 -12.93 -46.11 -20.11
C THR A 227 -13.95 -47.23 -19.92
N GLY A 228 -13.78 -48.38 -20.60
CA GLY A 228 -14.68 -49.52 -20.48
C GLY A 228 -14.86 -50.28 -21.80
N MET A 229 -16.06 -50.81 -22.04
CA MET A 229 -16.37 -51.59 -23.25
C MET A 229 -16.27 -50.78 -24.56
N PHE A 230 -16.42 -49.45 -24.47
CA PHE A 230 -16.32 -48.53 -25.60
C PHE A 230 -15.38 -47.36 -25.25
N PRO A 231 -14.06 -47.54 -25.40
CA PRO A 231 -13.10 -46.47 -25.10
C PRO A 231 -13.29 -45.29 -26.05
N MET A 232 -13.41 -44.08 -25.49
CA MET A 232 -13.61 -42.86 -26.28
C MET A 232 -12.94 -41.67 -25.60
N VAL A 233 -12.08 -40.96 -26.33
CA VAL A 233 -11.40 -39.75 -25.85
C VAL A 233 -12.40 -38.58 -25.87
N LYS A 234 -12.35 -37.73 -24.84
CA LYS A 234 -13.20 -36.52 -24.77
C LYS A 234 -12.69 -35.41 -25.68
N ASP A 235 -13.58 -34.78 -26.42
CA ASP A 235 -13.35 -33.64 -27.30
C ASP A 235 -13.27 -32.35 -26.49
N SER A 236 -12.18 -32.20 -25.73
CA SER A 236 -11.96 -31.08 -24.82
C SER A 236 -10.69 -30.30 -25.16
N LEU A 237 -10.68 -29.00 -24.81
CA LEU A 237 -9.49 -28.15 -24.95
C LEU A 237 -8.29 -28.74 -24.20
N GLY A 238 -8.52 -29.25 -22.99
CA GLY A 238 -7.44 -29.87 -22.20
C GLY A 238 -6.81 -31.08 -22.87
N ASN A 239 -7.60 -31.96 -23.49
CA ASN A 239 -7.06 -33.08 -24.25
C ASN A 239 -6.38 -32.62 -25.55
N ALA A 240 -6.90 -31.58 -26.21
CA ALA A 240 -6.29 -31.06 -27.42
C ALA A 240 -4.89 -30.52 -27.09
N LEU A 241 -4.74 -29.76 -25.99
CA LEU A 241 -3.45 -29.29 -25.50
C LEU A 241 -2.49 -30.45 -25.17
N ARG A 242 -2.96 -31.53 -24.53
CA ARG A 242 -2.15 -32.73 -24.24
C ARG A 242 -1.56 -33.39 -25.49
N ILE A 243 -2.30 -33.37 -26.61
CA ILE A 243 -1.84 -33.89 -27.91
C ILE A 243 -0.92 -32.88 -28.61
N ILE A 244 -1.29 -31.61 -28.61
CA ILE A 244 -0.55 -30.50 -29.23
C ILE A 244 0.85 -30.34 -28.61
N ARG A 245 0.96 -30.57 -27.29
CA ARG A 245 2.18 -30.35 -26.49
C ARG A 245 2.71 -28.91 -26.62
N PRO A 246 1.99 -27.91 -26.09
CA PRO A 246 2.27 -26.50 -26.36
C PRO A 246 3.62 -26.06 -25.80
N VAL A 247 4.17 -24.98 -26.37
CA VAL A 247 5.16 -24.15 -25.66
C VAL A 247 4.40 -23.31 -24.65
N VAL A 248 4.81 -23.33 -23.39
CA VAL A 248 4.18 -22.52 -22.35
C VAL A 248 5.05 -21.31 -22.07
N VAL A 249 4.43 -20.13 -22.02
CA VAL A 249 5.03 -18.90 -21.48
C VAL A 249 4.27 -18.53 -20.22
N MET A 250 4.98 -18.37 -19.10
CA MET A 250 4.41 -17.92 -17.83
C MET A 250 4.96 -16.54 -17.50
N ASP A 251 4.10 -15.53 -17.61
CA ASP A 251 4.42 -14.18 -17.12
C ASP A 251 4.11 -14.09 -15.61
N GLU A 252 5.00 -13.45 -14.86
CA GLU A 252 4.99 -13.43 -13.40
C GLU A 252 4.91 -14.83 -12.75
N GLY A 253 5.81 -15.73 -13.17
CA GLY A 253 5.82 -17.14 -12.75
C GLY A 253 5.79 -17.37 -11.23
N HIS A 254 6.26 -16.41 -10.43
CA HIS A 254 6.18 -16.44 -8.96
C HIS A 254 4.76 -16.49 -8.39
N ARG A 255 3.71 -16.25 -9.18
CA ARG A 255 2.31 -16.40 -8.76
C ARG A 255 1.76 -17.82 -8.93
N ALA A 256 2.45 -18.68 -9.68
CA ALA A 256 2.03 -20.04 -10.02
C ALA A 256 2.66 -21.13 -9.11
N ILE A 257 2.66 -20.90 -7.80
CA ILE A 257 3.42 -21.71 -6.81
C ILE A 257 2.62 -22.92 -6.30
N SER A 258 1.30 -22.95 -6.50
CA SER A 258 0.48 -24.05 -5.97
C SER A 258 0.77 -25.35 -6.71
N ASP A 259 0.78 -26.47 -5.99
CA ASP A 259 1.04 -27.78 -6.59
C ASP A 259 -0.03 -28.15 -7.63
N LEU A 260 -1.26 -27.70 -7.41
CA LEU A 260 -2.35 -27.87 -8.37
C LEU A 260 -2.05 -27.15 -9.69
N ALA A 261 -1.67 -25.87 -9.65
CA ALA A 261 -1.39 -25.10 -10.86
C ALA A 261 -0.25 -25.71 -11.66
N PHE A 262 0.81 -26.11 -10.96
CA PHE A 262 1.95 -26.78 -11.54
C PHE A 262 1.56 -28.13 -12.15
N GLY A 263 0.81 -28.96 -11.43
CA GLY A 263 0.33 -30.26 -11.91
C GLY A 263 -0.56 -30.15 -13.14
N THR A 264 -1.49 -29.19 -13.17
CA THR A 264 -2.33 -28.92 -14.34
C THR A 264 -1.50 -28.48 -15.54
N LEU A 265 -0.53 -27.57 -15.32
CA LEU A 265 0.30 -27.04 -16.39
C LEU A 265 1.14 -28.12 -17.08
N TYR A 266 1.91 -28.88 -16.31
CA TYR A 266 2.74 -29.96 -16.84
C TYR A 266 1.87 -31.15 -17.31
N GLY A 267 0.66 -31.27 -16.78
CA GLY A 267 -0.39 -32.19 -17.26
C GLY A 267 -0.97 -31.85 -18.64
N PHE A 268 -0.70 -30.67 -19.21
CA PHE A 268 -0.96 -30.35 -20.62
C PHE A 268 0.14 -30.84 -21.57
N ASN A 269 1.11 -31.59 -21.05
CA ASN A 269 2.22 -32.16 -21.81
C ASN A 269 3.07 -31.14 -22.59
N PRO A 270 3.45 -30.00 -21.99
CA PRO A 270 4.20 -28.98 -22.70
C PRO A 270 5.53 -29.52 -23.25
N CYS A 271 5.94 -29.03 -24.41
CA CYS A 271 7.25 -29.39 -24.98
C CYS A 271 8.38 -28.48 -24.48
N PHE A 272 8.05 -27.30 -23.95
CA PHE A 272 8.98 -26.36 -23.32
C PHE A 272 8.19 -25.41 -22.41
N VAL A 273 8.74 -25.05 -21.25
CA VAL A 273 8.15 -24.06 -20.34
C VAL A 273 9.13 -22.90 -20.10
N LEU A 274 8.73 -21.70 -20.49
CA LEU A 274 9.46 -20.46 -20.24
C LEU A 274 8.76 -19.67 -19.13
N GLU A 275 9.49 -19.38 -18.05
CA GLU A 275 8.98 -18.58 -16.93
C GLU A 275 9.69 -17.22 -16.90
N LEU A 276 8.94 -16.14 -16.78
CA LEU A 276 9.48 -14.79 -16.58
C LEU A 276 8.98 -14.25 -15.25
N THR A 277 9.89 -13.72 -14.44
CA THR A 277 9.54 -13.20 -13.10
C THR A 277 10.59 -12.24 -12.59
N ALA A 278 10.18 -11.25 -11.79
CA ALA A 278 11.12 -10.42 -11.04
C ALA A 278 11.74 -11.18 -9.84
N THR A 279 10.96 -12.06 -9.23
CA THR A 279 11.26 -12.74 -7.97
C THR A 279 11.11 -14.26 -8.13
N PRO A 280 12.12 -14.98 -8.64
CA PRO A 280 12.06 -16.43 -8.76
C PRO A 280 11.93 -17.07 -7.37
N GLN A 281 10.92 -17.93 -7.18
CA GLN A 281 10.67 -18.57 -5.89
C GLN A 281 11.13 -20.03 -5.88
N ASP A 282 11.87 -20.38 -4.82
CA ASP A 282 12.24 -21.75 -4.52
C ASP A 282 11.28 -22.33 -3.48
N VAL A 283 10.59 -23.40 -3.84
CA VAL A 283 9.73 -24.14 -2.92
C VAL A 283 10.60 -25.11 -2.13
N GLN A 284 10.72 -24.89 -0.83
CA GLN A 284 11.48 -25.76 0.06
C GLN A 284 10.73 -27.08 0.31
N PRO A 285 11.45 -28.21 0.46
CA PRO A 285 10.84 -29.46 0.84
C PRO A 285 10.21 -29.35 2.23
N ARG A 286 9.04 -29.96 2.42
CA ARG A 286 8.34 -30.01 3.71
C ARG A 286 8.08 -31.46 4.12
N GLY A 287 8.54 -31.86 5.29
CA GLY A 287 8.20 -33.14 5.92
C GLY A 287 6.92 -33.09 6.76
N GLY A 288 6.48 -34.25 7.26
CA GLY A 288 5.35 -34.38 8.18
C GLY A 288 4.07 -34.93 7.54
N ARG A 289 2.90 -34.50 8.05
CA ARG A 289 1.57 -35.08 7.73
C ARG A 289 1.15 -34.91 6.26
N ASN A 290 1.65 -33.85 5.59
CA ASN A 290 1.50 -33.59 4.16
C ASN A 290 2.91 -33.32 3.56
N PRO A 291 3.65 -34.36 3.16
CA PRO A 291 4.97 -34.20 2.57
C PRO A 291 4.90 -33.46 1.23
N ARG A 292 5.85 -32.56 0.98
CA ARG A 292 6.01 -31.83 -0.29
C ARG A 292 7.47 -31.89 -0.72
N GLU A 293 7.72 -32.28 -1.96
CA GLU A 293 9.06 -32.26 -2.53
C GLU A 293 9.53 -30.81 -2.78
N GLY A 294 10.84 -30.60 -2.68
CA GLY A 294 11.45 -29.33 -3.01
C GLY A 294 11.39 -29.05 -4.51
N ARG A 295 11.05 -27.83 -4.90
CA ARG A 295 11.00 -27.39 -6.30
C ARG A 295 11.73 -26.07 -6.42
N TYR A 296 12.97 -26.13 -6.92
CA TYR A 296 13.78 -24.95 -7.17
C TYR A 296 13.47 -24.36 -8.55
N ALA A 297 13.61 -23.05 -8.67
CA ALA A 297 13.52 -22.33 -9.93
C ALA A 297 14.78 -22.57 -10.77
N ASN A 298 14.62 -23.09 -11.99
CA ASN A 298 15.72 -23.26 -12.93
C ASN A 298 16.04 -21.91 -13.61
N VAL A 299 16.68 -20.99 -12.86
CA VAL A 299 17.02 -19.65 -13.35
C VAL A 299 18.20 -19.71 -14.31
N LEU A 300 17.89 -19.48 -15.59
CA LEU A 300 18.85 -19.53 -16.69
C LEU A 300 19.62 -18.22 -16.82
N VAL A 301 18.93 -17.10 -16.62
CA VAL A 301 19.51 -15.75 -16.69
C VAL A 301 18.94 -14.89 -15.57
N GLU A 302 19.80 -14.05 -15.00
CA GLU A 302 19.45 -13.02 -14.04
C GLU A 302 19.84 -11.65 -14.59
N VAL A 303 18.83 -10.81 -14.78
CA VAL A 303 18.98 -9.38 -15.08
C VAL A 303 18.93 -8.62 -13.76
N THR A 304 19.89 -7.72 -13.57
CA THR A 304 20.04 -6.93 -12.34
C THR A 304 19.45 -5.54 -12.51
N GLY A 305 19.11 -4.88 -11.40
CA GLY A 305 18.70 -3.48 -11.42
C GLY A 305 19.80 -2.55 -11.96
N ARG A 306 21.08 -2.85 -11.67
CA ARG A 306 22.23 -2.11 -12.21
C ARG A 306 22.31 -2.15 -13.74
N GLU A 307 21.91 -3.27 -14.36
CA GLU A 307 21.82 -3.35 -15.81
C GLU A 307 20.71 -2.44 -16.37
N LEU A 308 19.56 -2.36 -15.69
CA LEU A 308 18.48 -1.46 -16.09
C LEU A 308 18.86 0.01 -15.92
N ASP A 309 19.61 0.35 -14.87
CA ASP A 309 20.14 1.70 -14.65
C ASP A 309 21.16 2.10 -15.71
N ARG A 310 22.11 1.21 -16.04
CA ARG A 310 23.09 1.43 -17.11
C ARG A 310 22.43 1.68 -18.46
N GLU A 311 21.31 1.01 -18.72
CA GLU A 311 20.51 1.24 -19.92
C GLU A 311 19.65 2.52 -19.86
N GLY A 312 19.63 3.22 -18.74
CA GLY A 312 18.85 4.45 -18.54
C GLY A 312 17.35 4.20 -18.44
N MET A 313 16.93 3.01 -17.99
CA MET A 313 15.52 2.62 -17.88
C MET A 313 14.87 3.02 -16.56
N ILE A 314 15.67 3.38 -15.54
CA ILE A 314 15.18 3.74 -14.21
C ILE A 314 15.61 5.15 -13.78
N LYS A 315 14.81 5.76 -12.90
CA LYS A 315 15.05 7.05 -12.27
C LYS A 315 15.94 6.80 -11.05
N MET A 316 17.22 7.12 -11.19
CA MET A 316 18.18 7.01 -10.11
C MET A 316 19.07 8.24 -10.16
N PRO A 317 19.41 8.81 -8.99
CA PRO A 317 19.16 8.27 -7.64
C PRO A 317 17.74 8.47 -7.09
N LEU A 318 17.43 7.77 -5.99
CA LEU A 318 16.19 7.99 -5.22
C LEU A 318 16.49 8.94 -4.06
N ASN A 319 15.73 10.02 -3.94
CA ASN A 319 15.89 11.04 -2.91
C ASN A 319 14.81 10.89 -1.83
N LEU A 320 15.20 10.59 -0.59
CA LEU A 320 14.29 10.44 0.55
C LEU A 320 14.35 11.66 1.47
N ASP A 321 13.21 12.34 1.70
CA ASP A 321 13.02 13.44 2.66
C ASP A 321 12.09 12.99 3.81
N PRO A 322 12.65 12.49 4.94
CA PRO A 322 11.86 12.07 6.09
C PRO A 322 11.54 13.26 7.01
N ARG A 323 10.26 13.63 7.12
CA ARG A 323 9.82 14.77 7.94
C ARG A 323 9.28 14.34 9.30
N GLN A 324 9.74 15.02 10.35
CA GLN A 324 9.42 14.75 11.77
C GLN A 324 8.32 15.66 12.35
N GLY A 325 7.73 16.56 11.55
CA GLY A 325 6.74 17.53 12.01
C GLY A 325 5.32 16.98 12.08
N ASN A 326 4.52 17.46 13.05
CA ASN A 326 3.12 17.04 13.29
C ASN A 326 2.11 17.46 12.20
N ASP A 327 2.49 18.36 11.30
CA ASP A 327 1.62 18.89 10.26
C ASP A 327 1.84 18.20 8.90
N TRP A 328 0.90 17.35 8.50
CA TRP A 328 0.94 16.67 7.19
C TRP A 328 0.84 17.65 6.01
N LYS A 329 0.24 18.83 6.22
CA LYS A 329 0.15 19.87 5.19
C LYS A 329 1.53 20.44 4.86
N ALA A 330 2.43 20.52 5.84
CA ALA A 330 3.82 20.92 5.60
C ALA A 330 4.57 19.90 4.73
N THR A 331 4.34 18.60 4.96
CA THR A 331 4.87 17.52 4.11
C THR A 331 4.32 17.62 2.68
N LEU A 332 3.01 17.81 2.53
CA LEU A 332 2.36 17.93 1.23
C LEU A 332 2.81 19.19 0.47
N ASN A 333 3.03 20.30 1.18
CA ASN A 333 3.56 21.53 0.61
C ASN A 333 4.97 21.35 0.02
N ALA A 334 5.84 20.62 0.71
CA ALA A 334 7.17 20.32 0.17
C ALA A 334 7.12 19.41 -1.07
N ALA A 335 6.23 18.42 -1.07
CA ALA A 335 6.01 17.57 -2.22
C ALA A 335 5.47 18.37 -3.43
N LEU A 336 4.58 19.33 -3.19
CA LEU A 336 4.09 20.26 -4.20
C LEU A 336 5.21 21.17 -4.74
N ALA A 337 6.03 21.75 -3.86
CA ALA A 337 7.15 22.58 -4.27
C ALA A 337 8.10 21.82 -5.19
N LYS A 338 8.42 20.56 -4.84
CA LYS A 338 9.26 19.71 -5.70
C LYS A 338 8.58 19.33 -7.01
N LEU A 339 7.28 19.04 -6.99
CA LEU A 339 6.50 18.78 -8.20
C LEU A 339 6.52 19.96 -9.17
N ASN A 340 6.40 21.19 -8.66
CA ASN A 340 6.41 22.41 -9.48
C ASN A 340 7.80 22.71 -10.06
N ALA A 341 8.88 22.46 -9.31
CA ALA A 341 10.24 22.56 -9.84
C ALA A 341 10.46 21.57 -11.00
N LEU A 342 10.05 20.30 -10.81
CA LEU A 342 10.12 19.29 -11.88
C LEU A 342 9.26 19.66 -13.10
N ASP A 343 8.10 20.28 -12.90
CA ASP A 343 7.24 20.74 -14.00
C ASP A 343 7.90 21.85 -14.83
N ALA A 344 8.65 22.75 -14.19
CA ALA A 344 9.43 23.78 -14.88
C ALA A 344 10.52 23.14 -15.77
N GLU A 345 11.30 22.21 -15.21
CA GLU A 345 12.32 21.45 -15.94
C GLU A 345 11.71 20.65 -17.11
N ALA A 346 10.56 20.01 -16.90
CA ALA A 346 9.88 19.25 -17.93
C ALA A 346 9.36 20.13 -19.07
N ARG A 347 8.90 21.35 -18.77
CA ARG A 347 8.52 22.35 -19.79
C ARG A 347 9.73 22.82 -20.59
N GLN A 348 10.87 23.02 -19.92
CA GLN A 348 12.12 23.39 -20.57
C GLN A 348 12.60 22.27 -21.51
N LEU A 349 12.64 21.02 -21.03
CA LEU A 349 12.97 19.85 -21.85
C LEU A 349 12.06 19.75 -23.09
N ARG A 350 10.76 20.00 -22.92
CA ARG A 350 9.80 19.98 -24.04
C ARG A 350 10.10 21.09 -25.04
N ALA A 351 10.44 22.29 -24.58
CA ALA A 351 10.80 23.41 -25.45
C ALA A 351 12.05 23.09 -26.27
N ASP A 352 13.04 22.45 -25.66
CA ASP A 352 14.34 22.18 -26.27
C ASP A 352 14.33 20.95 -27.20
N THR A 353 13.58 19.90 -26.83
CA THR A 353 13.66 18.58 -27.50
C THR A 353 12.34 18.11 -28.12
N GLY A 354 11.23 18.77 -27.81
CA GLY A 354 9.88 18.29 -28.13
C GLY A 354 9.40 17.10 -27.29
N ARG A 355 10.25 16.56 -26.39
CA ARG A 355 9.90 15.44 -25.52
C ARG A 355 8.92 15.90 -24.43
N TYR A 356 7.74 15.28 -24.41
CA TYR A 356 6.71 15.59 -23.43
C TYR A 356 6.86 14.75 -22.17
N ILE A 357 7.00 15.41 -21.03
CA ILE A 357 6.91 14.82 -19.69
C ILE A 357 6.01 15.72 -18.85
N ARG A 358 5.08 15.12 -18.10
CA ARG A 358 4.28 15.83 -17.10
C ARG A 358 4.51 15.16 -15.76
N PRO A 359 5.33 15.72 -14.87
CA PRO A 359 5.55 15.15 -13.55
C PRO A 359 4.23 15.00 -12.79
N ILE A 360 4.04 13.82 -12.19
CA ILE A 360 2.88 13.47 -11.37
C ILE A 360 3.35 13.15 -9.96
N MET A 361 2.59 13.65 -8.99
CA MET A 361 2.74 13.34 -7.57
C MET A 361 1.74 12.26 -7.14
N LEU A 362 2.25 11.20 -6.52
CA LEU A 362 1.45 10.18 -5.85
C LEU A 362 1.34 10.53 -4.37
N ILE A 363 0.13 10.55 -3.83
CA ILE A 363 -0.12 10.93 -2.44
C ILE A 363 -0.75 9.73 -1.75
N GLN A 364 -0.02 9.15 -0.81
CA GLN A 364 -0.50 8.03 -0.01
C GLN A 364 -1.15 8.54 1.28
N VAL A 365 -2.44 8.24 1.47
CA VAL A 365 -3.24 8.67 2.63
C VAL A 365 -3.57 7.51 3.57
N GLU A 366 -4.05 7.82 4.78
CA GLU A 366 -4.37 6.83 5.81
C GLU A 366 -5.78 6.23 5.64
N ARG A 367 -6.75 7.07 5.23
CA ARG A 367 -8.17 6.70 5.17
C ARG A 367 -8.84 7.17 3.88
N THR A 368 -9.85 6.41 3.48
CA THR A 368 -10.68 6.64 2.29
C THR A 368 -12.11 6.23 2.60
N GLY A 369 -13.08 6.88 1.97
CA GLY A 369 -14.52 6.61 2.13
C GLY A 369 -15.21 7.64 3.03
N ALA A 370 -16.41 8.07 2.63
CA ALA A 370 -17.13 9.19 3.24
C ALA A 370 -17.31 9.04 4.77
N ASP A 371 -17.58 7.83 5.26
CA ASP A 371 -17.83 7.55 6.68
C ASP A 371 -16.57 7.56 7.57
N GLN A 372 -15.38 7.73 7.00
CA GLN A 372 -14.10 7.65 7.73
C GLN A 372 -13.37 8.99 7.87
N ARG A 373 -14.00 10.10 7.44
CA ARG A 373 -13.39 11.43 7.40
C ARG A 373 -13.10 12.02 8.79
N GLU A 374 -13.97 11.77 9.78
CA GLU A 374 -13.83 12.33 11.14
C GLU A 374 -12.89 11.53 12.07
N SER A 375 -12.19 10.52 11.53
CA SER A 375 -11.40 9.58 12.32
C SER A 375 -10.05 10.11 12.80
N GLY A 376 -9.78 11.43 12.66
CA GLY A 376 -8.52 12.09 13.03
C GLY A 376 -7.27 11.50 12.35
N HIS A 377 -7.48 10.84 11.22
CA HIS A 377 -6.48 10.29 10.31
C HIS A 377 -6.49 11.12 9.02
N ILE A 378 -5.40 11.07 8.26
CA ILE A 378 -5.30 11.85 7.01
C ILE A 378 -6.17 11.18 5.93
N HIS A 379 -7.27 11.84 5.57
CA HIS A 379 -8.25 11.33 4.61
C HIS A 379 -8.02 11.86 3.19
N ALA A 380 -8.41 11.08 2.18
CA ALA A 380 -8.27 11.44 0.77
C ALA A 380 -8.94 12.77 0.39
N GLU A 381 -10.16 13.02 0.90
CA GLU A 381 -10.88 14.27 0.64
C GLU A 381 -10.22 15.50 1.28
N ASP A 382 -9.64 15.36 2.48
CA ASP A 382 -8.94 16.48 3.13
C ASP A 382 -7.70 16.89 2.33
N VAL A 383 -6.99 15.89 1.77
CA VAL A 383 -5.87 16.11 0.86
C VAL A 383 -6.34 16.76 -0.44
N LYS A 384 -7.46 16.30 -1.02
CA LYS A 384 -8.04 16.89 -2.24
C LYS A 384 -8.43 18.35 -2.03
N GLU A 385 -9.13 18.67 -0.95
CA GLU A 385 -9.51 20.04 -0.60
C GLU A 385 -8.29 20.93 -0.37
N TRP A 386 -7.25 20.39 0.27
CA TRP A 386 -5.99 21.10 0.41
C TRP A 386 -5.32 21.39 -0.94
N LEU A 387 -5.27 20.42 -1.86
CA LEU A 387 -4.70 20.62 -3.21
C LEU A 387 -5.47 21.67 -4.01
N LEU A 388 -6.80 21.65 -3.94
CA LEU A 388 -7.64 22.68 -4.55
C LEU A 388 -7.30 24.07 -3.98
N THR A 389 -7.14 24.16 -2.66
CA THR A 389 -6.72 25.40 -1.98
C THR A 389 -5.31 25.82 -2.39
N ALA A 390 -4.41 24.87 -2.62
CA ALA A 390 -3.04 25.13 -3.09
C ALA A 390 -2.98 25.57 -4.57
N GLY A 391 -4.09 25.48 -5.31
CA GLY A 391 -4.22 26.00 -6.67
C GLY A 391 -4.33 24.94 -7.77
N PHE A 392 -4.57 23.67 -7.44
CA PHE A 392 -4.92 22.65 -8.43
C PHE A 392 -6.37 22.82 -8.92
N ASP A 393 -6.60 22.48 -10.19
CA ASP A 393 -7.95 22.28 -10.70
C ASP A 393 -8.47 20.87 -10.36
N GLN A 394 -9.80 20.68 -10.33
CA GLN A 394 -10.40 19.36 -10.11
C GLN A 394 -9.90 18.32 -11.13
N ALA A 395 -9.73 18.70 -12.39
CA ALA A 395 -9.24 17.80 -13.45
C ALA A 395 -7.76 17.41 -13.31
N GLU A 396 -7.00 18.08 -12.43
CA GLU A 396 -5.60 17.76 -12.16
C GLU A 396 -5.45 16.77 -10.99
N ILE A 397 -6.52 16.48 -10.26
CA ILE A 397 -6.53 15.61 -9.08
C ILE A 397 -7.37 14.37 -9.38
N ALA A 398 -6.78 13.19 -9.21
CA ALA A 398 -7.49 11.92 -9.30
C ALA A 398 -7.43 11.15 -7.98
N ILE A 399 -8.56 10.59 -7.55
CA ILE A 399 -8.65 9.67 -6.41
C ILE A 399 -8.74 8.24 -6.93
N LYS A 400 -7.82 7.38 -6.49
CA LYS A 400 -7.83 5.94 -6.75
C LYS A 400 -7.87 5.18 -5.42
N THR A 401 -9.00 4.57 -5.14
CA THR A 401 -9.27 3.76 -3.95
C THR A 401 -10.07 2.51 -4.35
N ALA A 402 -10.49 1.71 -3.36
CA ALA A 402 -11.39 0.59 -3.63
C ALA A 402 -12.82 1.05 -3.97
N GLN A 403 -13.25 2.19 -3.42
CA GLN A 403 -14.60 2.73 -3.59
C GLN A 403 -14.72 3.72 -4.76
N GLN A 404 -13.63 4.41 -5.09
CA GLN A 404 -13.58 5.46 -6.12
C GLN A 404 -12.40 5.25 -7.04
N ASN A 405 -12.58 5.42 -8.35
CA ASN A 405 -11.52 5.24 -9.32
C ASN A 405 -11.67 6.24 -10.47
N ASP A 406 -11.19 7.46 -10.24
CA ASP A 406 -11.21 8.55 -11.23
C ASP A 406 -10.28 8.24 -12.43
N LEU A 407 -9.39 7.26 -12.30
CA LEU A 407 -8.52 6.81 -13.39
C LEU A 407 -9.25 5.95 -14.43
N ASN A 408 -10.48 5.50 -14.14
CA ASN A 408 -11.35 4.83 -15.11
C ASN A 408 -12.17 5.82 -15.96
N ASP A 409 -12.04 7.12 -15.71
CA ASP A 409 -12.71 8.11 -16.54
C ASP A 409 -12.04 8.16 -17.92
N PRO A 410 -12.80 8.30 -19.02
CA PRO A 410 -12.24 8.28 -20.38
C PRO A 410 -11.12 9.30 -20.61
N GLU A 411 -11.19 10.45 -19.94
CA GLU A 411 -10.17 11.51 -20.00
C GLU A 411 -8.88 11.17 -19.24
N ASN A 412 -8.96 10.25 -18.27
CA ASN A 412 -7.86 9.87 -17.38
C ASN A 412 -7.20 8.53 -17.73
N HIS A 413 -7.77 7.77 -18.67
CA HIS A 413 -7.28 6.44 -19.08
C HIS A 413 -5.82 6.41 -19.53
N ASP A 414 -5.38 7.41 -20.30
CA ASP A 414 -4.00 7.52 -20.77
C ASP A 414 -3.27 8.64 -20.03
N LEU A 415 -2.59 8.29 -18.95
CA LEU A 415 -1.83 9.24 -18.13
C LEU A 415 -0.64 9.85 -18.87
N LEU A 416 -0.13 9.20 -19.93
CA LEU A 416 1.00 9.69 -20.72
C LEU A 416 0.57 10.65 -21.83
N SER A 417 -0.73 10.71 -22.12
CA SER A 417 -1.28 11.62 -23.13
C SER A 417 -1.02 13.09 -22.76
N PRO A 418 -0.64 13.94 -23.74
CA PRO A 418 -0.58 15.39 -23.57
C PRO A 418 -1.93 16.04 -23.25
N THR A 419 -3.05 15.37 -23.55
CA THR A 419 -4.41 15.88 -23.27
C THR A 419 -4.89 15.56 -21.86
N ASN A 420 -4.24 14.61 -21.18
CA ASN A 420 -4.56 14.28 -19.80
C ASN A 420 -4.05 15.40 -18.88
N ARG A 421 -4.83 15.78 -17.87
CA ARG A 421 -4.49 16.90 -16.97
C ARG A 421 -4.04 16.44 -15.59
N VAL A 422 -4.17 15.17 -15.25
CA VAL A 422 -3.85 14.65 -13.92
C VAL A 422 -2.38 14.91 -13.58
N ARG A 423 -2.16 15.58 -12.44
CA ARG A 423 -0.86 15.91 -11.84
C ARG A 423 -0.73 15.38 -10.41
N ALA A 424 -1.84 15.13 -9.72
CA ALA A 424 -1.86 14.53 -8.38
C ALA A 424 -2.79 13.31 -8.34
N ILE A 425 -2.29 12.19 -7.80
CA ILE A 425 -3.08 10.97 -7.62
C ILE A 425 -3.10 10.61 -6.13
N ILE A 426 -4.28 10.62 -5.53
CA ILE A 426 -4.49 10.30 -4.12
C ILE A 426 -4.91 8.83 -4.00
N THR A 427 -4.22 8.07 -3.15
CA THR A 427 -4.54 6.66 -2.91
C THR A 427 -4.23 6.24 -1.48
N LYS A 428 -4.91 5.21 -0.97
CA LYS A 428 -4.61 4.61 0.36
C LYS A 428 -3.75 3.35 0.27
N GLN A 429 -4.02 2.54 -0.74
CA GLN A 429 -3.29 1.29 -1.01
C GLN A 429 -2.54 1.42 -2.33
N ALA A 430 -1.59 0.53 -2.57
CA ALA A 430 -0.89 0.51 -3.85
C ALA A 430 -1.90 0.46 -5.01
N LEU A 431 -1.62 1.26 -6.04
CA LEU A 431 -2.40 1.29 -7.26
C LEU A 431 -2.46 -0.15 -7.81
N GLN A 432 -3.68 -0.65 -8.05
CA GLN A 432 -3.94 -2.04 -8.41
C GLN A 432 -3.07 -2.52 -9.58
N GLU A 433 -2.91 -3.84 -9.68
CA GLU A 433 -2.22 -4.51 -10.79
C GLU A 433 -2.79 -4.00 -12.14
N GLY A 434 -1.93 -3.44 -13.00
CA GLY A 434 -2.33 -2.78 -14.25
C GLY A 434 -2.00 -1.28 -14.35
N TRP A 435 -1.64 -0.63 -13.24
CA TRP A 435 -1.21 0.77 -13.26
C TRP A 435 0.31 0.91 -13.51
N ASP A 436 0.69 1.55 -14.61
CA ASP A 436 2.07 1.89 -14.96
C ASP A 436 2.13 3.35 -15.41
N CYS A 437 2.64 4.23 -14.53
CA CYS A 437 2.78 5.64 -14.83
C CYS A 437 4.23 6.07 -14.62
N PRO A 438 5.08 6.00 -15.65
CA PRO A 438 6.45 6.50 -15.57
C PRO A 438 6.53 8.02 -15.38
N PHE A 439 5.42 8.75 -15.54
CA PHE A 439 5.32 10.16 -15.17
C PHE A 439 5.21 10.40 -13.66
N ALA A 440 5.16 9.37 -12.82
CA ALA A 440 5.26 9.53 -11.38
C ALA A 440 6.72 9.86 -10.97
N TYR A 441 6.93 11.04 -10.40
CA TYR A 441 8.25 11.53 -9.97
C TYR A 441 8.33 11.79 -8.46
N VAL A 442 7.20 12.15 -7.84
CA VAL A 442 7.13 12.50 -6.41
C VAL A 442 6.16 11.54 -5.72
N LEU A 443 6.61 10.87 -4.67
CA LEU A 443 5.79 10.09 -3.76
C LEU A 443 5.70 10.81 -2.41
N CYS A 444 4.54 11.36 -2.11
CA CYS A 444 4.21 11.95 -0.81
C CYS A 444 3.51 10.90 0.05
N SER A 445 4.23 10.31 1.01
CA SER A 445 3.65 9.35 1.95
C SER A 445 3.17 10.07 3.21
N LEU A 446 1.86 10.33 3.29
CA LEU A 446 1.23 10.93 4.47
C LEU A 446 0.81 9.88 5.50
N ALA A 447 0.76 8.61 5.12
CA ALA A 447 0.38 7.53 6.03
C ALA A 447 1.49 7.18 7.02
N ALA A 448 1.13 7.00 8.30
CA ALA A 448 2.03 6.51 9.34
C ALA A 448 2.66 5.15 9.01
N SER A 449 3.77 4.83 9.67
CA SER A 449 4.62 3.63 9.51
C SER A 449 3.88 2.27 9.42
N ALA A 450 2.63 2.18 9.89
CA ALA A 450 1.81 0.97 9.79
C ALA A 450 1.49 0.52 8.34
N ASN A 451 1.59 1.42 7.34
CA ASN A 451 1.25 1.11 5.94
C ASN A 451 2.47 1.09 4.98
N LEU A 452 3.68 0.86 5.52
CA LEU A 452 4.93 0.83 4.75
C LEU A 452 4.92 -0.18 3.59
N LYS A 453 4.23 -1.32 3.74
CA LYS A 453 4.08 -2.32 2.67
C LYS A 453 3.35 -1.82 1.42
N ALA A 454 2.49 -0.81 1.55
CA ALA A 454 1.86 -0.21 0.37
C ALA A 454 2.80 0.80 -0.31
N MET A 455 3.65 1.48 0.47
CA MET A 455 4.70 2.37 -0.05
C MET A 455 5.75 1.60 -0.86
N THR A 456 6.17 0.41 -0.39
CA THR A 456 7.17 -0.44 -1.08
C THR A 456 6.78 -0.76 -2.53
N GLN A 457 5.50 -1.06 -2.76
CA GLN A 457 4.96 -1.34 -4.10
C GLN A 457 4.84 -0.10 -5.00
N LEU A 458 4.74 1.09 -4.42
CA LEU A 458 4.71 2.35 -5.17
C LEU A 458 6.12 2.74 -5.62
N VAL A 459 7.13 2.52 -4.78
CA VAL A 459 8.52 2.89 -5.08
C VAL A 459 9.04 2.18 -6.34
N GLY A 460 8.83 0.88 -6.47
CA GLY A 460 9.25 0.14 -7.68
C GLY A 460 8.53 0.60 -8.97
N ARG A 461 7.37 1.26 -8.86
CA ARG A 461 6.64 1.84 -9.99
C ARG A 461 7.10 3.25 -10.36
N ILE A 462 7.41 4.10 -9.37
CA ILE A 462 7.89 5.47 -9.64
C ILE A 462 9.30 5.48 -10.22
N LEU A 463 10.08 4.41 -10.01
CA LEU A 463 11.45 4.28 -10.49
C LEU A 463 11.56 4.15 -12.02
N ARG A 464 10.48 4.00 -12.79
CA ARG A 464 10.60 3.77 -14.24
C ARG A 464 10.77 5.07 -15.02
N GLN A 465 11.65 5.09 -16.01
CA GLN A 465 11.80 6.25 -16.88
C GLN A 465 10.71 6.37 -17.95
N PRO A 466 10.21 7.58 -18.26
CA PRO A 466 9.29 7.77 -19.38
C PRO A 466 9.94 7.40 -20.71
N GLY A 467 9.35 6.43 -21.41
CA GLY A 467 9.92 5.89 -22.65
C GLY A 467 11.15 5.00 -22.44
N ALA A 468 11.45 4.59 -21.20
CA ALA A 468 12.62 3.77 -20.83
C ALA A 468 13.96 4.36 -21.33
N LEU A 469 14.07 5.69 -21.28
CA LEU A 469 15.24 6.45 -21.70
C LEU A 469 15.49 7.58 -20.71
N LYS A 470 16.74 7.83 -20.35
CA LYS A 470 17.15 9.04 -19.62
C LYS A 470 16.81 10.30 -20.42
N THR A 471 16.56 11.38 -19.71
CA THR A 471 16.23 12.68 -20.29
C THR A 471 17.47 13.54 -20.48
N ASP A 472 18.59 13.15 -19.88
CA ASP A 472 19.84 13.91 -19.77
C ASP A 472 19.68 15.20 -18.93
N VAL A 473 18.52 15.36 -18.28
CA VAL A 473 18.23 16.39 -17.27
C VAL A 473 18.20 15.70 -15.91
N GLU A 474 19.18 16.01 -15.05
CA GLU A 474 19.37 15.30 -13.77
C GLU A 474 18.07 15.23 -12.95
N ALA A 475 17.36 16.36 -12.82
CA ALA A 475 16.11 16.45 -12.06
C ALA A 475 14.99 15.54 -12.61
N LEU A 476 14.95 15.30 -13.93
CA LEU A 476 13.97 14.43 -14.59
C LEU A 476 14.45 12.98 -14.74
N ASP A 477 15.63 12.68 -14.19
CA ASP A 477 16.26 11.37 -14.19
C ASP A 477 16.39 10.75 -12.79
N GLU A 478 15.87 11.44 -11.77
CA GLU A 478 15.77 11.03 -10.37
C GLU A 478 14.30 11.00 -9.88
N CYS A 479 14.07 10.38 -8.72
CA CYS A 479 12.74 10.37 -8.09
C CYS A 479 12.81 10.84 -6.63
N HIS A 480 11.68 11.28 -6.09
CA HIS A 480 11.59 11.87 -4.76
C HIS A 480 10.53 11.18 -3.92
N VAL A 481 10.90 10.76 -2.71
CA VAL A 481 10.01 10.18 -1.70
C VAL A 481 10.04 11.09 -0.48
N ILE A 482 8.89 11.65 -0.12
CA ILE A 482 8.75 12.59 0.99
C ILE A 482 7.76 11.98 1.98
N THR A 483 8.18 11.74 3.21
CA THR A 483 7.37 11.00 4.20
C THR A 483 6.98 11.88 5.38
N HIS A 484 5.77 11.65 5.89
CA HIS A 484 5.26 12.26 7.12
C HIS A 484 5.41 11.28 8.29
N HIS A 485 5.98 11.71 9.41
CA HIS A 485 6.09 10.93 10.65
C HIS A 485 6.70 9.55 10.50
N ALA A 486 7.87 9.50 9.90
CA ALA A 486 8.53 8.24 9.70
C ALA A 486 9.96 8.27 10.26
N ASP A 487 10.28 7.26 11.05
CA ASP A 487 11.66 6.96 11.41
C ASP A 487 12.42 6.60 10.12
N THR A 488 13.51 7.32 9.89
CA THR A 488 14.27 7.24 8.64
C THR A 488 14.76 5.82 8.36
N ALA A 489 15.25 5.10 9.37
CA ALA A 489 15.74 3.73 9.20
C ALA A 489 14.60 2.78 8.78
N THR A 490 13.42 2.95 9.38
CA THR A 490 12.23 2.18 9.06
C THR A 490 11.77 2.40 7.61
N VAL A 491 11.80 3.64 7.12
CA VAL A 491 11.45 3.96 5.72
C VAL A 491 12.46 3.37 4.74
N VAL A 492 13.75 3.50 5.03
CA VAL A 492 14.82 2.91 4.20
C VAL A 492 14.67 1.40 4.12
N GLY A 493 14.40 0.73 5.25
CA GLY A 493 14.12 -0.71 5.28
C GLY A 493 12.92 -1.11 4.42
N ALA A 494 11.84 -0.34 4.46
CA ALA A 494 10.68 -0.59 3.61
C ALA A 494 11.01 -0.37 2.12
N ILE A 495 11.70 0.73 1.76
CA ILE A 495 12.14 0.96 0.37
C ILE A 495 12.97 -0.23 -0.12
N LYS A 496 13.91 -0.71 0.71
CA LYS A 496 14.72 -1.89 0.43
C LYS A 496 13.87 -3.11 0.10
N ASP A 497 12.94 -3.46 0.98
CA ASP A 497 12.05 -4.61 0.78
C ASP A 497 11.24 -4.48 -0.52
N GLY A 498 10.82 -3.25 -0.88
CA GLY A 498 10.12 -2.98 -2.14
C GLY A 498 10.96 -3.21 -3.39
N LEU A 499 12.21 -2.76 -3.37
CA LEU A 499 13.14 -2.99 -4.47
C LEU A 499 13.47 -4.47 -4.64
N GLU A 500 13.63 -5.20 -3.53
CA GLU A 500 13.81 -6.65 -3.56
C GLU A 500 12.60 -7.37 -4.19
N GLN A 501 11.37 -6.97 -3.84
CA GLN A 501 10.13 -7.52 -4.41
C GLN A 501 9.97 -7.25 -5.91
N ASP A 502 10.51 -6.13 -6.40
CA ASP A 502 10.49 -5.77 -7.83
C ASP A 502 11.68 -6.33 -8.63
N GLY A 503 12.51 -7.18 -8.00
CA GLY A 503 13.66 -7.82 -8.62
C GLY A 503 14.90 -6.92 -8.73
N LEU A 504 14.85 -5.74 -8.10
CA LEU A 504 15.89 -4.71 -8.01
C LEU A 504 16.70 -4.82 -6.70
N GLY A 505 16.68 -5.97 -6.04
CA GLY A 505 17.34 -6.16 -4.74
C GLY A 505 18.87 -5.96 -4.76
N ASP A 506 19.50 -6.13 -5.92
CA ASP A 506 20.94 -5.85 -6.11
C ASP A 506 21.30 -4.37 -5.97
N LEU A 507 20.30 -3.48 -6.00
CA LEU A 507 20.45 -2.06 -5.68
C LEU A 507 20.58 -1.80 -4.17
N VAL A 508 20.39 -2.81 -3.30
CA VAL A 508 20.21 -2.56 -1.85
C VAL A 508 20.96 -3.51 -0.89
N LEU A 509 21.78 -4.43 -1.40
CA LEU A 509 22.37 -5.49 -0.57
C LEU A 509 23.43 -5.01 0.45
N ARG A 510 22.98 -4.64 1.66
CA ARG A 510 23.40 -5.12 3.01
C ARG A 510 22.45 -4.53 4.10
N VAL A 511 22.40 -5.14 5.28
CA VAL A 511 21.53 -4.88 6.48
C VAL A 511 20.31 -5.83 6.63
N THR A 512 20.16 -6.36 7.85
CA THR A 512 19.44 -7.57 8.31
C THR A 512 18.18 -7.28 9.14
N GLN A 513 17.11 -8.09 8.94
CA GLN A 513 15.96 -8.47 9.83
C GLN A 513 14.96 -7.38 10.32
N ASP A 514 13.66 -7.61 10.65
CA ASP A 514 12.79 -8.79 10.89
C ASP A 514 11.26 -8.44 10.78
N ASP A 515 10.42 -9.47 10.56
CA ASP A 515 8.93 -9.69 10.61
C ASP A 515 8.03 -8.80 11.56
N LYS A 516 6.68 -8.59 11.46
CA LYS A 516 5.51 -9.40 11.01
C LYS A 516 4.16 -8.61 10.97
N SER A 517 3.09 -9.33 10.57
CA SER A 517 1.69 -9.02 10.13
C SER A 517 0.56 -8.71 11.16
N GLY A 518 -0.61 -8.20 10.68
CA GLY A 518 -1.94 -8.39 11.31
C GLY A 518 -3.16 -7.93 10.47
N THR A 519 -4.23 -8.74 10.41
CA THR A 519 -5.52 -8.54 9.66
C THR A 519 -6.73 -8.25 10.58
N GLY A 520 -7.77 -7.57 10.06
CA GLY A 520 -8.91 -6.99 10.83
C GLY A 520 -10.09 -7.91 11.24
N LYS A 521 -10.88 -7.44 12.22
CA LYS A 521 -11.99 -8.13 12.94
C LYS A 521 -13.36 -7.43 12.76
N THR A 522 -14.48 -8.13 12.99
CA THR A 522 -15.89 -7.67 12.93
C THR A 522 -16.50 -7.37 14.32
N ALA A 523 -17.41 -6.39 14.43
CA ALA A 523 -17.99 -5.90 15.70
C ALA A 523 -19.26 -6.64 16.19
N ARG A 524 -19.48 -6.69 17.52
CA ARG A 524 -20.65 -7.24 18.25
C ARG A 524 -20.98 -6.41 19.50
N ARG A 525 -22.18 -6.58 20.08
CA ARG A 525 -22.69 -5.75 21.19
C ARG A 525 -22.53 -6.40 22.59
N ILE A 526 -22.17 -5.60 23.60
CA ILE A 526 -22.11 -5.93 25.03
C ILE A 526 -23.09 -5.02 25.79
N ASN A 527 -23.87 -5.59 26.71
CA ASN A 527 -24.83 -4.83 27.52
C ASN A 527 -24.27 -4.50 28.91
N ARG A 528 -24.91 -3.55 29.61
CA ARG A 528 -24.60 -3.30 31.02
C ARG A 528 -24.83 -4.54 31.89
N ARG A 529 -24.09 -4.60 33.00
CA ARG A 529 -24.29 -5.60 34.05
C ARG A 529 -25.72 -5.50 34.60
N PRO A 530 -26.37 -6.60 35.02
CA PRO A 530 -27.74 -6.58 35.53
C PRO A 530 -27.99 -5.56 36.66
N ALA A 531 -27.00 -5.35 37.53
CA ALA A 531 -27.08 -4.38 38.62
C ALA A 531 -27.23 -2.92 38.15
N PHE A 532 -26.84 -2.60 36.91
CA PHE A 532 -26.85 -1.25 36.33
C PHE A 532 -27.75 -1.14 35.10
N ALA A 533 -28.59 -2.16 34.84
CA ALA A 533 -29.39 -2.26 33.62
C ALA A 533 -30.40 -1.11 33.46
N SER A 534 -30.89 -0.54 34.56
CA SER A 534 -31.85 0.58 34.58
C SER A 534 -31.26 1.89 35.13
N THR A 535 -29.98 1.92 35.51
CA THR A 535 -29.37 3.10 36.14
C THR A 535 -29.16 4.21 35.12
N GLU A 536 -29.73 5.38 35.30
CA GLU A 536 -29.41 6.54 34.45
C GLU A 536 -28.11 7.20 34.94
N ILE A 537 -27.15 7.41 34.05
CA ILE A 537 -25.88 8.08 34.36
C ILE A 537 -25.71 9.20 33.33
N TYR A 538 -25.63 10.43 33.83
CA TYR A 538 -25.46 11.63 33.04
C TYR A 538 -24.14 12.30 33.35
N LEU A 539 -23.48 12.82 32.32
CA LEU A 539 -22.26 13.60 32.42
C LEU A 539 -22.49 14.99 31.82
N PRO A 540 -21.92 16.05 32.41
CA PRO A 540 -22.06 17.41 31.91
C PRO A 540 -21.44 17.54 30.51
N LYS A 541 -21.92 18.51 29.73
CA LYS A 541 -21.27 18.92 28.48
C LYS A 541 -20.77 20.35 28.64
N VAL A 542 -19.81 20.74 27.80
CA VAL A 542 -19.42 22.14 27.69
C VAL A 542 -20.37 22.82 26.70
N MET A 543 -21.15 23.76 27.20
CA MET A 543 -22.26 24.38 26.48
C MET A 543 -22.02 25.89 26.35
N VAL A 544 -22.47 26.47 25.25
CA VAL A 544 -22.61 27.92 25.07
C VAL A 544 -24.06 28.32 25.37
N VAL A 545 -24.23 29.38 26.15
CA VAL A 545 -25.53 29.93 26.55
C VAL A 545 -25.66 31.34 25.99
N GLU A 546 -26.58 31.50 25.04
CA GLU A 546 -26.91 32.77 24.41
C GLU A 546 -28.40 33.04 24.56
N SER A 547 -28.78 34.21 25.10
CA SER A 547 -30.20 34.63 25.23
C SER A 547 -31.13 33.61 25.92
N GLY A 548 -30.59 32.76 26.79
CA GLY A 548 -31.35 31.73 27.53
C GLY A 548 -31.37 30.35 26.88
N ASP A 549 -30.86 30.19 25.66
CA ASP A 549 -30.74 28.90 24.98
C ASP A 549 -29.32 28.34 25.11
N ALA A 550 -29.24 27.08 25.54
CA ALA A 550 -27.98 26.35 25.69
C ALA A 550 -27.76 25.37 24.54
N ARG A 551 -26.60 25.43 23.88
CA ARG A 551 -26.15 24.48 22.84
C ARG A 551 -24.75 23.98 23.13
N GLU A 552 -24.36 22.84 22.55
CA GLU A 552 -22.96 22.38 22.66
C GLU A 552 -22.02 23.40 22.04
N LEU A 553 -20.85 23.56 22.66
CA LEU A 553 -19.80 24.43 22.13
C LEU A 553 -19.24 23.85 20.82
N ASP A 554 -19.22 24.69 19.79
CA ASP A 554 -18.54 24.44 18.52
C ASP A 554 -17.26 25.27 18.48
N TYR A 555 -16.11 24.60 18.40
CA TYR A 555 -14.82 25.28 18.45
C TYR A 555 -14.62 26.27 17.29
N GLU A 556 -15.10 25.96 16.10
CA GLU A 556 -14.87 26.80 14.92
C GLU A 556 -15.69 28.09 15.01
N THR A 557 -16.97 27.99 15.39
CA THR A 557 -17.83 29.17 15.48
C THR A 557 -17.62 29.96 16.77
N ASP A 558 -17.44 29.30 17.91
CA ASP A 558 -17.55 29.97 19.21
C ASP A 558 -16.19 30.44 19.74
N VAL A 559 -15.12 29.77 19.32
CA VAL A 559 -13.76 30.07 19.79
C VAL A 559 -12.92 30.63 18.65
N LEU A 560 -12.75 29.89 17.55
CA LEU A 560 -11.84 30.27 16.47
C LEU A 560 -12.28 31.55 15.74
N SER A 561 -13.57 31.68 15.43
CA SER A 561 -14.10 32.84 14.71
C SER A 561 -14.04 34.15 15.51
N ALA A 562 -14.03 34.04 16.85
CA ALA A 562 -14.00 35.17 17.77
C ALA A 562 -12.57 35.69 18.06
N LEU A 563 -11.52 35.00 17.58
CA LEU A 563 -10.14 35.44 17.77
C LEU A 563 -9.82 36.66 16.88
N ASP A 564 -9.45 37.78 17.51
CA ASP A 564 -9.03 38.98 16.77
C ASP A 564 -7.56 38.92 16.36
N TRP A 565 -7.32 38.69 15.07
CA TRP A 565 -5.99 38.61 14.48
C TRP A 565 -5.40 39.96 14.03
N ARG A 566 -6.16 41.05 14.10
CA ARG A 566 -5.71 42.36 13.63
C ARG A 566 -4.54 42.87 14.48
N GLY A 567 -3.53 43.44 13.82
CA GLY A 567 -2.33 43.94 14.48
C GLY A 567 -1.47 42.86 15.14
N PHE A 568 -1.61 41.58 14.75
CA PHE A 568 -0.71 40.53 15.20
C PHE A 568 0.73 40.85 14.77
N ASP A 569 1.65 40.87 15.73
CA ASP A 569 3.07 41.12 15.49
C ASP A 569 3.81 39.80 15.18
N PRO A 570 4.31 39.60 13.95
CA PRO A 570 5.04 38.39 13.60
C PRO A 570 6.54 38.49 13.90
N GLN A 571 7.02 39.49 14.65
CA GLN A 571 8.45 39.67 14.93
C GLN A 571 9.09 38.41 15.54
N ASP A 572 8.46 37.81 16.56
CA ASP A 572 8.96 36.58 17.19
C ASP A 572 8.99 35.37 16.23
N ILE A 573 8.12 35.36 15.22
CA ILE A 573 8.11 34.33 14.16
C ILE A 573 9.28 34.59 13.20
N ALA A 574 9.42 35.85 12.77
CA ALA A 574 10.50 36.25 11.90
C ALA A 574 11.84 35.90 12.54
N ASP A 575 12.06 36.24 13.82
CA ASP A 575 13.29 36.00 14.58
C ASP A 575 13.71 34.52 14.66
N ARG A 576 12.75 33.59 14.63
CA ARG A 576 13.02 32.14 14.58
C ARG A 576 13.57 31.67 13.23
N VAL A 577 13.33 32.42 12.15
CA VAL A 577 13.91 32.10 10.83
C VAL A 577 15.42 32.43 10.88
N PRO A 578 16.31 31.44 10.72
CA PRO A 578 17.74 31.69 10.87
C PRO A 578 18.30 32.56 9.73
N GLU A 579 19.17 33.53 10.05
CA GLU A 579 19.85 34.35 9.03
C GLU A 579 20.87 33.56 8.21
N ASN A 580 21.47 32.55 8.82
CA ASN A 580 22.35 31.59 8.16
C ASN A 580 21.61 30.32 7.72
N ALA A 581 20.26 30.35 7.67
CA ALA A 581 19.49 29.25 7.13
C ALA A 581 19.88 29.09 5.66
N GLN A 582 20.69 28.07 5.39
CA GLN A 582 20.59 27.39 4.11
C GLN A 582 19.17 26.80 4.06
N ALA A 583 18.56 26.70 2.85
CA ALA A 583 17.35 25.90 2.68
C ALA A 583 17.56 24.65 3.51
N ALA A 584 16.69 24.42 4.51
CA ALA A 584 16.95 23.47 5.59
C ALA A 584 17.69 22.28 4.99
N GLU A 585 18.85 21.91 5.55
CA GLU A 585 19.43 20.61 5.29
C GLU A 585 18.40 19.60 5.78
N SER A 586 17.32 19.42 5.02
CA SER A 586 16.55 18.20 4.98
C SER A 586 17.63 17.15 4.86
N GLN A 587 17.68 16.24 5.82
CA GLN A 587 18.52 15.06 5.75
C GLN A 587 18.02 14.23 4.57
N LEU A 588 18.26 14.73 3.36
CA LEU A 588 17.93 14.13 2.10
C LEU A 588 18.87 12.95 1.99
N GLN A 589 18.32 11.78 2.23
CA GLN A 589 19.07 10.56 2.02
C GLN A 589 19.00 10.24 0.54
N ARG A 590 20.11 10.48 -0.15
CA ARG A 590 20.27 10.17 -1.57
C ARG A 590 20.74 8.73 -1.72
N ILE A 591 19.88 7.86 -2.21
CA ILE A 591 20.21 6.47 -2.49
C ILE A 591 20.78 6.39 -3.91
N ARG A 592 22.11 6.24 -4.03
CA ARG A 592 22.83 6.09 -5.29
C ARG A 592 23.33 4.66 -5.48
N LEU A 593 23.67 4.31 -6.71
CA LEU A 593 24.36 3.06 -7.01
C LEU A 593 25.88 3.29 -6.99
N ALA A 594 26.60 2.57 -6.13
CA ALA A 594 28.06 2.59 -6.16
C ALA A 594 28.60 1.78 -7.36
N GLU A 595 29.56 2.36 -8.08
CA GLU A 595 30.27 1.68 -9.16
C GLU A 595 31.13 0.52 -8.62
N ASP A 596 31.69 0.68 -7.40
CA ASP A 596 32.58 -0.27 -6.75
C ASP A 596 32.01 -0.81 -5.42
N GLY A 597 31.14 -1.82 -5.54
CA GLY A 597 31.04 -2.95 -4.60
C GLY A 597 30.57 -2.76 -3.14
N ASP A 598 30.88 -1.69 -2.43
CA ASP A 598 30.89 -1.76 -0.95
C ASP A 598 29.92 -0.84 -0.19
N GLU A 599 29.39 0.25 -0.76
CA GLU A 599 28.37 1.07 -0.07
C GLU A 599 27.30 1.64 -1.02
N LEU A 600 26.05 1.16 -0.91
CA LEU A 600 24.88 1.68 -1.66
C LEU A 600 24.17 2.84 -0.95
N PHE A 601 24.61 3.17 0.26
CA PHE A 601 24.06 4.26 1.08
C PHE A 601 25.13 5.31 1.31
N VAL A 602 25.30 6.24 0.36
CA VAL A 602 26.00 7.48 0.68
C VAL A 602 24.94 8.42 1.23
N GLY A 603 24.89 8.56 2.56
CA GLY A 603 24.18 9.65 3.22
C GLY A 603 24.88 10.96 2.91
N GLU A 604 24.82 11.41 1.66
CA GLU A 604 25.33 12.70 1.25
C GLU A 604 24.27 13.74 1.60
N THR A 605 24.60 14.64 2.52
CA THR A 605 23.80 15.85 2.72
C THR A 605 23.98 16.71 1.48
N VAL A 606 23.10 16.53 0.49
CA VAL A 606 23.14 17.31 -0.74
C VAL A 606 22.52 18.67 -0.46
N ALA A 607 23.31 19.73 -0.65
CA ALA A 607 22.81 21.09 -0.67
C ALA A 607 21.70 21.20 -1.73
N ALA A 608 20.53 21.68 -1.33
CA ALA A 608 19.37 21.78 -2.21
C ALA A 608 19.73 22.52 -3.52
N ASN A 609 19.31 21.96 -4.66
CA ASN A 609 19.32 22.68 -5.93
C ASN A 609 18.53 23.98 -5.75
N ALA A 610 19.27 25.10 -5.75
CA ALA A 610 18.72 26.43 -5.60
C ALA A 610 18.13 26.90 -6.94
N GLU A 611 16.99 26.33 -7.33
CA GLU A 611 16.11 27.08 -8.22
C GLU A 611 15.45 28.18 -7.40
N ILE A 612 15.70 29.42 -7.80
CA ILE A 612 15.18 30.62 -7.14
C ILE A 612 13.67 30.71 -7.46
N LEU A 613 12.85 30.03 -6.67
CA LEU A 613 11.41 30.26 -6.61
C LEU A 613 11.18 31.61 -5.93
N ALA A 614 10.43 32.53 -6.53
CA ALA A 614 10.03 33.75 -5.84
C ALA A 614 9.05 33.41 -4.69
N PHE A 615 9.17 34.07 -3.54
CA PHE A 615 8.19 33.93 -2.47
C PHE A 615 6.82 34.41 -2.94
N ASP A 616 5.81 33.54 -2.96
CA ASP A 616 4.43 33.91 -3.28
C ASP A 616 3.63 34.18 -1.99
N PRO A 617 3.33 35.45 -1.66
CA PRO A 617 2.60 35.76 -0.46
C PRO A 617 1.10 35.44 -0.58
N ALA A 618 0.55 35.25 -1.78
CA ALA A 618 -0.84 34.76 -1.91
C ALA A 618 -0.91 33.27 -1.55
N HIS A 619 0.05 32.47 -2.02
CA HIS A 619 0.20 31.08 -1.59
C HIS A 619 0.38 30.97 -0.07
N ALA A 620 1.26 31.78 0.53
CA ALA A 620 1.45 31.79 1.98
C ALA A 620 0.17 32.10 2.77
N VAL A 621 -0.69 33.01 2.29
CA VAL A 621 -1.99 33.30 2.90
C VAL A 621 -2.94 32.09 2.84
N ARG A 622 -3.00 31.40 1.69
CA ARG A 622 -3.80 30.16 1.57
C ARG A 622 -3.27 29.08 2.51
N MET A 623 -1.95 29.02 2.69
CA MET A 623 -1.30 28.09 3.58
C MET A 623 -1.52 28.36 5.07
N ILE A 624 -2.18 29.43 5.49
CA ILE A 624 -2.50 29.71 6.91
C ILE A 624 -4.00 29.92 7.17
N SER A 625 -4.85 29.73 6.16
CA SER A 625 -6.27 30.11 6.24
C SER A 625 -7.10 29.28 7.23
N ASP A 626 -6.61 28.10 7.61
CA ASP A 626 -7.20 27.27 8.67
C ASP A 626 -6.86 27.76 10.09
N ILE A 627 -5.88 28.65 10.24
CA ILE A 627 -5.48 29.26 11.50
C ILE A 627 -5.99 30.70 11.58
N VAL A 628 -5.86 31.45 10.48
CA VAL A 628 -6.34 32.82 10.32
C VAL A 628 -7.42 32.85 9.23
N PRO A 629 -8.71 32.69 9.59
CA PRO A 629 -9.78 32.52 8.61
C PRO A 629 -10.00 33.72 7.69
N ASN A 630 -9.67 34.93 8.13
CA ASN A 630 -9.82 36.14 7.33
C ASN A 630 -8.60 36.32 6.40
N PRO A 631 -8.74 36.20 5.07
CA PRO A 631 -7.61 36.26 4.14
C PRO A 631 -6.98 37.65 4.04
N PHE A 632 -7.71 38.72 4.34
CA PHE A 632 -7.16 40.08 4.35
C PHE A 632 -6.25 40.29 5.56
N VAL A 633 -6.66 39.79 6.72
CA VAL A 633 -5.82 39.81 7.93
C VAL A 633 -4.63 38.86 7.77
N GLY A 634 -4.85 37.67 7.18
CA GLY A 634 -3.75 36.77 6.82
C GLY A 634 -2.74 37.43 5.88
N ARG A 635 -3.21 38.24 4.91
CA ARG A 635 -2.33 39.00 4.01
C ARG A 635 -1.53 40.09 4.72
N GLU A 636 -2.13 40.77 5.68
CA GLU A 636 -1.46 41.74 6.53
C GLU A 636 -0.35 41.07 7.36
N ILE A 637 -0.66 39.93 8.01
CA ILE A 637 0.31 39.14 8.79
C ILE A 637 1.46 38.67 7.91
N VAL A 638 1.18 38.04 6.76
CA VAL A 638 2.22 37.58 5.82
C VAL A 638 3.07 38.76 5.34
N GLY A 639 2.45 39.90 5.05
CA GLY A 639 3.16 41.12 4.66
C GLY A 639 4.09 41.64 5.76
N ALA A 640 3.60 41.66 7.01
CA ALA A 640 4.39 42.04 8.18
C ALA A 640 5.54 41.05 8.45
N THR A 641 5.33 39.74 8.28
CA THR A 641 6.39 38.73 8.39
C THR A 641 7.49 38.97 7.36
N VAL A 642 7.11 39.21 6.10
CA VAL A 642 8.08 39.53 5.03
C VAL A 642 8.82 40.84 5.31
N ALA A 643 8.13 41.87 5.83
CA ALA A 643 8.76 43.13 6.20
C ALA A 643 9.77 42.96 7.34
N ALA A 644 9.44 42.18 8.38
CA ALA A 644 10.33 41.85 9.49
C ALA A 644 11.56 41.06 9.01
N LEU A 645 11.38 40.07 8.14
CA LEU A 645 12.50 39.32 7.53
C LEU A 645 13.38 40.22 6.66
N ARG A 646 12.80 41.14 5.88
CA ARG A 646 13.56 42.11 5.09
C ARG A 646 14.37 43.07 5.97
N ALA A 647 13.82 43.51 7.09
CA ALA A 647 14.55 44.32 8.07
C ALA A 647 15.76 43.57 8.66
N ARG A 648 15.68 42.23 8.71
CA ARG A 648 16.78 41.32 9.07
C ARG A 648 17.71 40.95 7.90
N GLY A 649 17.58 41.61 6.75
CA GLY A 649 18.48 41.43 5.61
C GLY A 649 18.15 40.27 4.67
N PHE A 650 16.90 39.77 4.67
CA PHE A 650 16.46 38.77 3.70
C PHE A 650 16.03 39.45 2.40
N ASP A 651 16.75 39.19 1.30
CA ASP A 651 16.40 39.65 -0.03
C ASP A 651 15.37 38.72 -0.70
N ASP A 652 14.89 39.10 -1.89
CA ASP A 652 13.85 38.33 -2.61
C ASP A 652 14.31 36.91 -2.97
N ALA A 653 15.60 36.73 -3.25
CA ALA A 653 16.18 35.42 -3.53
C ALA A 653 16.15 34.52 -2.28
N LYS A 654 16.52 35.06 -1.12
CA LYS A 654 16.53 34.34 0.15
C LYS A 654 15.12 34.04 0.68
N LEU A 655 14.19 34.99 0.54
CA LEU A 655 12.76 34.76 0.85
C LEU A 655 12.20 33.62 -0.01
N GLY A 656 12.58 33.60 -1.29
CA GLY A 656 12.24 32.55 -2.22
C GLY A 656 12.77 31.17 -1.82
N LEU A 657 14.08 31.09 -1.60
CA LEU A 657 14.78 29.87 -1.18
C LEU A 657 14.20 29.28 0.13
N LEU A 658 13.80 30.14 1.06
CA LEU A 658 13.28 29.74 2.36
C LEU A 658 11.75 29.74 2.44
N ALA A 659 11.04 29.83 1.32
CA ALA A 659 9.57 29.97 1.31
C ALA A 659 8.85 28.89 2.12
N SER A 660 9.26 27.62 1.97
CA SER A 660 8.69 26.50 2.72
C SER A 660 8.94 26.62 4.23
N LEU A 661 10.15 27.00 4.64
CA LEU A 661 10.52 27.18 6.04
C LEU A 661 9.78 28.39 6.65
N ILE A 662 9.67 29.50 5.90
CA ILE A 662 8.95 30.69 6.34
C ILE A 662 7.48 30.36 6.59
N VAL A 663 6.83 29.63 5.67
CA VAL A 663 5.44 29.20 5.83
C VAL A 663 5.30 28.24 7.02
N GLU A 664 6.25 27.33 7.20
CA GLU A 664 6.27 26.40 8.34
C GLU A 664 6.39 27.14 9.69
N GLU A 665 7.35 28.04 9.84
CA GLU A 665 7.52 28.83 11.07
C GLU A 665 6.33 29.78 11.30
N LEU A 666 5.77 30.34 10.23
CA LEU A 666 4.55 31.14 10.31
C LEU A 666 3.38 30.33 10.84
N ARG A 667 3.14 29.12 10.31
CA ARG A 667 2.10 28.22 10.83
C ARG A 667 2.34 27.88 12.30
N LYS A 668 3.56 27.47 12.68
CA LYS A 668 3.91 27.14 14.08
C LYS A 668 3.65 28.31 15.03
N GLY A 669 4.07 29.52 14.66
CA GLY A 669 3.88 30.72 15.45
C GLY A 669 2.41 31.10 15.59
N LEU A 670 1.66 31.05 14.49
CA LEU A 670 0.23 31.33 14.50
C LEU A 670 -0.56 30.27 15.28
N GLU A 671 -0.20 29.00 15.22
CA GLU A 671 -0.83 27.94 16.02
C GLU A 671 -0.60 28.17 17.52
N ALA A 672 0.61 28.56 17.93
CA ALA A 672 0.91 28.90 19.31
C ALA A 672 0.06 30.09 19.78
N ALA A 673 0.05 31.18 19.01
CA ALA A 673 -0.75 32.37 19.31
C ALA A 673 -2.26 32.09 19.34
N ARG A 674 -2.75 31.25 18.41
CA ARG A 674 -4.15 30.80 18.39
C ARG A 674 -4.49 30.10 19.70
N ASN A 675 -3.64 29.16 20.14
CA ASN A 675 -3.90 28.38 21.34
C ASN A 675 -3.97 29.26 22.58
N GLU A 676 -3.04 30.23 22.72
CA GLU A 676 -3.03 31.18 23.84
C GLU A 676 -4.27 32.09 23.84
N ARG A 677 -4.63 32.64 22.68
CA ARG A 677 -5.81 33.52 22.55
C ARG A 677 -7.12 32.76 22.76
N ALA A 678 -7.22 31.54 22.23
CA ALA A 678 -8.37 30.66 22.42
C ALA A 678 -8.56 30.31 23.89
N GLU A 679 -7.47 30.05 24.61
CA GLU A 679 -7.51 29.82 26.06
C GLU A 679 -8.03 31.04 26.82
N ALA A 680 -7.46 32.21 26.55
CA ALA A 680 -7.86 33.46 27.22
C ALA A 680 -9.34 33.78 26.96
N LEU A 681 -9.80 33.65 25.70
CA LEU A 681 -11.19 33.83 25.33
C LEU A 681 -12.09 32.83 26.07
N PHE A 682 -11.77 31.54 26.00
CA PHE A 682 -12.57 30.49 26.64
C PHE A 682 -12.71 30.71 28.14
N LYS A 683 -11.61 31.03 28.84
CA LYS A 683 -11.64 31.32 30.29
C LYS A 683 -12.48 32.56 30.60
N ALA A 684 -12.40 33.60 29.76
CA ALA A 684 -13.21 34.81 29.91
C ALA A 684 -14.71 34.54 29.71
N GLU A 685 -15.08 33.76 28.69
CA GLU A 685 -16.47 33.39 28.42
C GLU A 685 -17.05 32.44 29.48
N VAL A 686 -16.21 31.59 30.09
CA VAL A 686 -16.60 30.80 31.29
C VAL A 686 -16.87 31.73 32.47
N ALA A 687 -15.98 32.69 32.75
CA ALA A 687 -16.16 33.65 33.83
C ALA A 687 -17.40 34.56 33.62
N ALA A 688 -17.73 34.88 32.36
CA ALA A 688 -18.93 35.61 31.99
C ALA A 688 -20.22 34.75 32.07
N GLY A 689 -20.08 33.43 32.23
CA GLY A 689 -21.20 32.49 32.29
C GLY A 689 -21.82 32.16 30.93
N HIS A 690 -21.20 32.59 29.83
CA HIS A 690 -21.63 32.25 28.46
C HIS A 690 -21.18 30.84 28.08
N ILE A 691 -20.00 30.40 28.52
CA ILE A 691 -19.59 28.98 28.44
C ILE A 691 -19.83 28.35 29.81
N GLN A 692 -20.55 27.23 29.83
CA GLN A 692 -20.94 26.54 31.07
C GLN A 692 -20.57 25.06 31.01
N PHE A 693 -20.06 24.54 32.13
CA PHE A 693 -19.83 23.12 32.35
C PHE A 693 -20.63 22.66 33.57
N ARG A 694 -21.86 22.18 33.31
CA ARG A 694 -22.85 21.93 34.38
C ARG A 694 -23.67 20.68 34.11
N LEU A 695 -24.17 20.06 35.18
CA LEU A 695 -25.26 19.09 35.06
C LEU A 695 -26.59 19.86 34.99
N ARG A 696 -27.25 19.76 33.85
CA ARG A 696 -28.43 20.57 33.52
C ARG A 696 -29.74 19.83 33.78
N LEU A 697 -30.74 20.55 34.26
CA LEU A 697 -32.10 20.02 34.47
C LEU A 697 -32.93 19.97 33.19
N ASP A 698 -32.50 20.67 32.14
CA ASP A 698 -33.12 20.71 30.80
C ASP A 698 -32.82 19.48 29.91
N GLY A 699 -32.25 18.41 30.51
CA GLY A 699 -31.93 17.17 29.81
C GLY A 699 -30.75 17.24 28.83
N ARG A 700 -30.08 18.39 28.65
CA ARG A 700 -28.95 18.55 27.71
C ARG A 700 -27.61 18.04 28.26
N ASN A 701 -27.63 16.87 28.88
CA ASN A 701 -26.44 16.17 29.38
C ASN A 701 -26.03 15.02 28.44
N TRP A 702 -24.79 14.55 28.54
CA TRP A 702 -24.40 13.30 27.88
C TRP A 702 -24.92 12.11 28.69
N ARG A 703 -25.62 11.17 28.05
CA ARG A 703 -26.16 9.98 28.71
C ARG A 703 -25.25 8.78 28.43
N MET A 704 -24.80 8.12 29.48
CA MET A 704 -24.03 6.89 29.38
C MET A 704 -24.83 5.82 28.61
N PRO A 705 -24.24 5.13 27.63
CA PRO A 705 -24.97 4.14 26.84
C PRO A 705 -25.37 2.92 27.69
N PHE A 706 -26.44 2.22 27.30
CA PHE A 706 -26.87 0.96 27.92
C PHE A 706 -26.15 -0.28 27.34
N SER A 707 -25.36 -0.07 26.29
CA SER A 707 -24.56 -1.11 25.64
C SER A 707 -23.38 -0.50 24.89
N ILE A 708 -22.31 -1.27 24.73
CA ILE A 708 -21.13 -0.91 23.94
C ILE A 708 -20.90 -1.94 22.83
N GLU A 709 -20.04 -1.63 21.86
CA GLU A 709 -19.60 -2.57 20.84
C GLU A 709 -18.17 -3.06 21.11
N THR A 710 -17.89 -4.31 20.76
CA THR A 710 -16.58 -4.98 20.84
C THR A 710 -16.31 -5.73 19.55
N THR A 711 -15.06 -5.79 19.11
CA THR A 711 -14.63 -6.68 18.01
C THR A 711 -14.00 -7.98 18.49
N GLU A 712 -13.87 -8.17 19.81
CA GLU A 712 -13.29 -9.39 20.36
C GLU A 712 -14.26 -10.55 20.24
N PRO A 713 -13.80 -11.76 19.86
CA PRO A 713 -14.67 -12.93 19.82
C PRO A 713 -15.17 -13.27 21.23
N GLU A 714 -16.31 -13.96 21.34
CA GLU A 714 -16.97 -14.26 22.62
C GLU A 714 -16.06 -15.02 23.59
N ASN A 715 -15.17 -15.87 23.05
CA ASN A 715 -14.18 -16.67 23.77
C ASN A 715 -12.81 -15.97 23.96
N ALA A 716 -12.69 -14.69 23.64
CA ALA A 716 -11.47 -13.95 23.90
C ALA A 716 -11.17 -13.89 25.41
N ARG A 717 -9.89 -13.67 25.75
CA ARG A 717 -9.44 -13.58 27.14
C ARG A 717 -10.07 -12.37 27.83
N GLN A 718 -10.77 -12.63 28.93
CA GLN A 718 -11.37 -11.61 29.77
C GLN A 718 -10.34 -11.10 30.78
N LEU A 719 -10.40 -9.81 31.10
CA LEU A 719 -9.60 -9.23 32.16
C LEU A 719 -10.11 -9.74 33.51
N LEU A 720 -9.18 -10.27 34.32
CA LEU A 720 -9.47 -10.84 35.63
C LEU A 720 -9.12 -9.85 36.75
N ASN A 721 -9.83 -9.96 37.87
CA ASN A 721 -9.55 -9.21 39.08
C ASN A 721 -8.28 -9.74 39.80
N ARG A 722 -7.85 -9.07 40.88
CA ARG A 722 -6.65 -9.44 41.65
C ARG A 722 -6.68 -10.86 42.25
N ALA A 723 -7.86 -11.41 42.50
CA ALA A 723 -8.06 -12.74 43.06
C ALA A 723 -8.17 -13.83 41.97
N GLY A 724 -7.99 -13.47 40.70
CA GLY A 724 -8.13 -14.39 39.56
C GLY A 724 -9.59 -14.70 39.18
N GLY A 725 -10.55 -13.98 39.73
CA GLY A 725 -11.98 -14.04 39.38
C GLY A 725 -12.39 -12.97 38.36
N PRO A 726 -13.65 -12.94 37.92
CA PRO A 726 -14.15 -11.90 37.02
C PRO A 726 -14.18 -10.52 37.72
N LEU A 727 -14.06 -9.45 36.93
CA LEU A 727 -14.30 -8.09 37.41
C LEU A 727 -15.76 -7.92 37.87
N GLU A 728 -15.97 -7.19 38.95
CA GLU A 728 -17.27 -7.11 39.63
C GLU A 728 -17.96 -5.75 39.49
N LYS A 729 -17.18 -4.67 39.35
CA LYS A 729 -17.63 -3.27 39.39
C LYS A 729 -17.62 -2.57 38.04
N SER A 730 -17.20 -3.26 36.97
CA SER A 730 -17.31 -2.71 35.62
C SER A 730 -18.78 -2.54 35.21
N LEU A 731 -19.09 -1.42 34.56
CA LEU A 731 -20.45 -1.10 34.13
C LEU A 731 -20.96 -2.08 33.05
N PHE A 732 -20.05 -2.53 32.18
CA PHE A 732 -20.28 -3.52 31.13
C PHE A 732 -19.51 -4.80 31.42
N THR A 733 -20.06 -5.94 30.98
CA THR A 733 -19.43 -7.24 31.17
C THR A 733 -19.73 -8.17 29.99
N PRO A 734 -18.75 -8.95 29.49
CA PRO A 734 -17.37 -9.05 29.96
C PRO A 734 -16.45 -7.92 29.48
N VAL A 735 -15.32 -7.72 30.16
CA VAL A 735 -14.24 -6.81 29.73
C VAL A 735 -13.08 -7.65 29.20
N TYR A 736 -12.58 -7.37 28.00
CA TYR A 736 -11.53 -8.18 27.36
C TYR A 736 -10.14 -7.59 27.54
N GLU A 737 -9.13 -8.45 27.76
CA GLU A 737 -7.73 -8.00 27.93
C GLU A 737 -7.25 -7.19 26.72
N ASN A 738 -7.57 -7.64 25.51
CA ASN A 738 -7.10 -7.01 24.26
C ASN A 738 -7.72 -5.64 24.00
N GLU A 739 -8.78 -5.25 24.72
CA GLU A 739 -9.39 -3.93 24.57
C GLU A 739 -8.67 -2.86 25.39
N LEU A 740 -7.88 -3.27 26.38
CA LEU A 740 -7.09 -2.40 27.24
C LEU A 740 -5.60 -2.64 27.01
N ASN A 741 -4.80 -1.58 27.00
CA ASN A 741 -3.34 -1.70 27.02
C ASN A 741 -2.84 -2.24 28.38
N SER A 742 -1.54 -2.55 28.50
CA SER A 742 -0.99 -3.12 29.75
C SER A 742 -1.25 -2.25 30.99
N ASP A 743 -1.17 -0.93 30.84
CA ASP A 743 -1.23 0.02 31.96
C ASP A 743 -2.69 0.30 32.35
N GLU A 744 -3.58 0.41 31.35
CA GLU A 744 -5.03 0.50 31.53
C GLU A 744 -5.59 -0.73 32.25
N ARG A 745 -5.04 -1.93 31.99
CA ARG A 745 -5.45 -3.17 32.70
C ARG A 745 -5.15 -3.05 34.19
N ASP A 746 -3.98 -2.56 34.55
CA ASP A 746 -3.58 -2.38 35.95
C ASP A 746 -4.49 -1.38 36.67
N VAL A 747 -4.83 -0.27 36.01
CA VAL A 747 -5.77 0.74 36.54
C VAL A 747 -7.18 0.17 36.68
N ALA A 748 -7.69 -0.55 35.67
CA ALA A 748 -8.99 -1.19 35.72
C ALA A 748 -9.11 -2.20 36.87
N VAL A 749 -8.10 -3.07 37.03
CA VAL A 749 -8.04 -4.07 38.11
C VAL A 749 -7.89 -3.39 39.48
N TYR A 750 -7.19 -2.26 39.55
CA TYR A 750 -7.08 -1.47 40.76
C TYR A 750 -8.43 -0.89 41.17
N LEU A 751 -9.08 -0.14 40.28
CA LEU A 751 -10.40 0.45 40.49
C LEU A 751 -11.41 -0.60 40.95
N ASP A 752 -11.48 -1.75 40.26
CA ASP A 752 -12.43 -2.82 40.58
C ASP A 752 -12.28 -3.39 42.01
N GLY A 753 -11.07 -3.34 42.57
CA GLY A 753 -10.77 -3.82 43.92
C GLY A 753 -11.09 -2.84 45.05
N GLU A 754 -11.41 -1.58 44.75
CA GLU A 754 -11.53 -0.52 45.75
C GLU A 754 -12.91 -0.47 46.39
N LYS A 755 -12.99 -0.45 47.72
CA LYS A 755 -14.27 -0.62 48.45
C LYS A 755 -15.26 0.53 48.22
N THR A 756 -14.76 1.76 48.15
CA THR A 756 -15.54 2.98 47.94
C THR A 756 -16.01 3.16 46.50
N LEU A 757 -15.49 2.35 45.57
CA LEU A 757 -15.92 2.40 44.18
C LEU A 757 -17.31 1.77 44.00
N ALA A 758 -18.22 2.53 43.40
CA ALA A 758 -19.55 2.06 43.03
C ALA A 758 -19.55 1.36 41.67
N TRP A 759 -18.94 1.98 40.65
CA TRP A 759 -18.76 1.42 39.32
C TRP A 759 -17.64 2.12 38.55
N TRP A 760 -17.12 1.48 37.52
CA TRP A 760 -16.21 2.10 36.55
C TRP A 760 -16.55 1.68 35.12
N HIS A 761 -16.17 2.53 34.17
CA HIS A 761 -16.34 2.33 32.74
C HIS A 761 -15.09 2.80 32.01
N ARG A 762 -14.61 2.00 31.05
CA ARG A 762 -13.55 2.40 30.13
C ARG A 762 -14.18 3.14 28.97
N ASN A 763 -13.92 4.43 28.87
CA ASN A 763 -14.47 5.30 27.85
C ASN A 763 -13.73 5.07 26.51
N VAL A 764 -14.50 4.91 25.44
CA VAL A 764 -13.95 4.68 24.11
C VAL A 764 -13.76 6.02 23.42
N ALA A 765 -12.51 6.40 23.19
CA ALA A 765 -12.18 7.68 22.56
C ALA A 765 -12.92 7.89 21.23
N ARG A 766 -13.34 9.13 20.98
CA ARG A 766 -14.05 9.59 19.77
C ARG A 766 -15.45 9.02 19.51
N THR A 767 -15.86 7.95 20.19
CA THR A 767 -17.20 7.37 20.05
C THR A 767 -18.10 7.59 21.27
N GLN A 768 -17.51 7.79 22.45
CA GLN A 768 -18.23 7.99 23.70
C GLN A 768 -17.99 9.41 24.25
N TYR A 769 -17.90 9.56 25.57
CA TYR A 769 -17.89 10.85 26.22
C TYR A 769 -16.60 11.63 25.90
N GLY A 770 -16.75 12.87 25.45
CA GLY A 770 -15.64 13.77 25.14
C GLY A 770 -15.95 15.19 25.60
N ILE A 771 -14.95 15.85 26.15
CA ILE A 771 -15.04 17.19 26.72
C ILE A 771 -14.39 18.18 25.76
N GLN A 772 -15.14 19.20 25.35
CA GLN A 772 -14.64 20.26 24.49
C GLN A 772 -13.97 21.35 25.33
N GLY A 773 -12.68 21.58 25.09
CA GLY A 773 -11.94 22.70 25.70
C GLY A 773 -11.67 23.81 24.68
N TRP A 774 -10.64 24.63 24.94
CA TRP A 774 -10.20 25.72 24.07
C TRP A 774 -9.28 25.31 22.91
N LYS A 775 -9.17 24.00 22.61
CA LYS A 775 -8.53 23.48 21.41
C LYS A 775 -9.51 22.68 20.56
N LYS A 776 -9.25 22.60 19.24
CA LYS A 776 -10.09 21.89 18.27
C LYS A 776 -10.40 20.44 18.66
N ALA A 777 -9.42 19.72 19.22
CA ALA A 777 -9.61 18.33 19.63
C ALA A 777 -10.29 18.23 21.02
N LYS A 778 -11.37 17.45 21.10
CA LYS A 778 -12.01 17.07 22.36
C LYS A 778 -11.07 16.20 23.21
N ILE A 779 -11.14 16.36 24.52
CA ILE A 779 -10.47 15.51 25.50
C ILE A 779 -11.36 14.28 25.72
N TYR A 780 -10.80 13.08 25.57
CA TYR A 780 -11.52 11.82 25.77
C TYR A 780 -10.86 11.05 26.91
N PRO A 781 -11.36 11.21 28.16
CA PRO A 781 -10.84 10.49 29.32
C PRO A 781 -10.85 8.98 29.07
N ASP A 782 -9.92 8.23 29.65
CA ASP A 782 -9.84 6.78 29.47
C ASP A 782 -10.80 6.03 30.39
N PHE A 783 -11.01 6.54 31.61
CA PHE A 783 -11.90 5.95 32.61
C PHE A 783 -12.92 6.97 33.11
N ILE A 784 -14.13 6.48 33.36
CA ILE A 784 -15.21 7.22 34.02
C ILE A 784 -15.67 6.33 35.16
N PHE A 785 -15.64 6.83 36.38
CA PHE A 785 -15.96 6.00 37.55
C PHE A 785 -16.68 6.81 38.62
N ALA A 786 -17.49 6.11 39.43
CA ALA A 786 -18.19 6.73 40.54
C ALA A 786 -17.72 6.19 41.88
N VAL A 787 -17.52 7.12 42.81
CA VAL A 787 -17.08 6.86 44.18
C VAL A 787 -18.17 7.28 45.15
N GLN A 788 -18.41 6.44 46.15
CA GLN A 788 -19.35 6.71 47.22
C GLN A 788 -18.67 6.37 48.56
N ARG A 789 -18.37 7.42 49.33
CA ARG A 789 -17.83 7.31 50.70
C ARG A 789 -18.97 7.45 51.71
N ASP A 790 -18.83 6.80 52.87
CA ASP A 790 -19.87 6.83 53.90
C ASP A 790 -20.13 8.26 54.39
N GLY A 791 -21.34 8.77 54.15
CA GLY A 791 -21.76 10.11 54.56
C GLY A 791 -21.46 11.24 53.57
N GLU A 792 -20.87 10.95 52.41
CA GLU A 792 -20.60 11.92 51.35
C GLU A 792 -21.52 11.71 50.13
N ALA A 793 -21.78 12.79 49.38
CA ALA A 793 -22.46 12.68 48.10
C ALA A 793 -21.59 11.93 47.08
N LYS A 794 -22.24 11.16 46.20
CA LYS A 794 -21.56 10.35 45.19
C LYS A 794 -20.83 11.25 44.19
N ARG A 795 -19.57 10.95 43.92
CA ARG A 795 -18.72 11.72 43.00
C ARG A 795 -18.46 10.92 41.74
N ILE A 796 -18.60 11.54 40.58
CA ILE A 796 -18.21 10.97 39.30
C ILE A 796 -16.88 11.58 38.89
N THR A 797 -15.89 10.72 38.68
CA THR A 797 -14.55 11.14 38.26
C THR A 797 -14.32 10.69 36.82
N VAL A 798 -13.83 11.62 35.98
CA VAL A 798 -13.28 11.29 34.68
C VAL A 798 -11.76 11.34 34.74
N LEU A 799 -11.11 10.28 34.30
CA LEU A 799 -9.68 10.06 34.44
C LEU A 799 -9.06 9.83 33.07
N GLU A 800 -8.15 10.73 32.69
CA GLU A 800 -7.20 10.50 31.59
C GLU A 800 -5.92 9.87 32.17
N THR A 801 -5.50 8.78 31.55
CA THR A 801 -4.30 8.00 31.87
C THR A 801 -3.27 8.15 30.76
N LYS A 802 -2.06 8.63 31.07
CA LYS A 802 -1.03 8.90 30.04
C LYS A 802 0.29 8.18 30.33
N GLY A 803 0.80 7.45 29.33
CA GLY A 803 2.11 6.78 29.41
C GLY A 803 3.28 7.76 29.52
N ASP A 804 4.30 7.39 30.30
CA ASP A 804 5.40 8.30 30.71
C ASP A 804 6.32 8.77 29.56
N GLN A 805 6.29 8.10 28.40
CA GLN A 805 7.10 8.45 27.22
C GLN A 805 6.46 9.55 26.34
N LEU A 806 5.32 10.12 26.75
CA LEU A 806 4.50 11.05 25.96
C LEU A 806 4.26 12.40 26.67
N ASP A 807 5.11 12.79 27.62
CA ASP A 807 4.99 14.08 28.30
C ASP A 807 5.33 15.23 27.34
N ASN A 808 4.30 15.97 26.90
CA ASN A 808 4.40 17.02 25.89
C ASN A 808 3.39 18.15 26.15
N LEU A 809 3.34 19.14 25.25
CA LEU A 809 2.41 20.29 25.32
C LEU A 809 0.91 19.90 25.31
N ASP A 810 0.54 18.70 24.83
CA ASP A 810 -0.84 18.21 24.86
C ASP A 810 -1.25 17.76 26.28
N THR A 811 -0.33 17.11 27.01
CA THR A 811 -0.55 16.66 28.39
C THR A 811 -0.76 17.83 29.34
N ALA A 812 0.04 18.89 29.20
CA ALA A 812 -0.12 20.13 29.99
C ALA A 812 -1.51 20.76 29.77
N TYR A 813 -1.90 20.90 28.49
CA TYR A 813 -3.22 21.42 28.12
C TYR A 813 -4.36 20.59 28.71
N LYS A 814 -4.33 19.26 28.53
CA LYS A 814 -5.42 18.39 29.03
C LYS A 814 -5.57 18.49 30.54
N ARG A 815 -4.45 18.52 31.27
CA ARG A 815 -4.45 18.68 32.73
C ARG A 815 -5.08 20.00 33.13
N GLU A 816 -4.66 21.09 32.49
CA GLU A 816 -5.17 22.43 32.80
C GLU A 816 -6.66 22.59 32.44
N ALA A 817 -7.07 22.12 31.27
CA ALA A 817 -8.47 22.18 30.85
C ALA A 817 -9.40 21.38 31.76
N LEU A 818 -9.02 20.15 32.13
CA LEU A 818 -9.81 19.34 33.06
C LEU A 818 -9.86 19.96 34.46
N ALA A 819 -8.74 20.47 34.97
CA ALA A 819 -8.71 21.14 36.27
C ALA A 819 -9.55 22.43 36.28
N PHE A 820 -9.44 23.25 35.22
CA PHE A 820 -10.18 24.50 35.08
C PHE A 820 -11.69 24.25 35.02
N LEU A 821 -12.13 23.29 34.19
CA LEU A 821 -13.55 22.93 34.08
C LEU A 821 -14.10 22.35 35.38
N SER A 822 -13.32 21.50 36.07
CA SER A 822 -13.73 20.94 37.37
C SER A 822 -13.91 22.02 38.43
N GLY A 823 -13.06 23.05 38.43
CA GLY A 823 -13.17 24.18 39.35
C GLY A 823 -14.36 25.11 39.06
N HIS A 824 -14.95 25.03 37.87
CA HIS A 824 -16.12 25.82 37.44
C HIS A 824 -17.36 24.93 37.21
N PHE A 825 -17.36 23.71 37.74
CA PHE A 825 -18.50 22.80 37.66
C PHE A 825 -19.62 23.24 38.61
N GLU A 826 -20.85 23.31 38.11
CA GLU A 826 -22.04 23.64 38.91
C GLU A 826 -23.26 22.76 38.53
N TRP A 827 -24.25 22.73 39.41
CA TRP A 827 -25.60 22.23 39.09
C TRP A 827 -26.50 23.39 38.69
N ASP A 828 -27.42 23.17 37.75
CA ASP A 828 -28.48 24.15 37.49
C ASP A 828 -29.43 24.26 38.69
N GLU A 829 -29.75 25.50 39.09
CA GLU A 829 -30.63 25.80 40.23
C GLU A 829 -32.11 26.04 39.82
N ALA A 830 -32.41 26.14 38.52
CA ALA A 830 -33.73 26.51 38.02
C ALA A 830 -34.37 25.40 37.16
N THR A 831 -35.56 24.94 37.57
CA THR A 831 -36.36 23.92 36.88
C THR A 831 -37.13 24.53 35.69
N PRO A 832 -36.91 24.09 34.43
CA PRO A 832 -37.78 24.46 33.33
C PRO A 832 -39.16 23.80 33.50
N VAL A 833 -40.24 24.54 33.26
CA VAL A 833 -41.60 24.02 33.37
C VAL A 833 -41.89 23.07 32.20
N GLY A 834 -42.03 21.76 32.48
CA GLY A 834 -42.64 20.79 31.56
C GLY A 834 -41.76 19.66 30.99
N GLU A 835 -40.50 19.50 31.44
CA GLU A 835 -39.62 18.40 31.01
C GLU A 835 -39.29 17.42 32.17
N LEU A 836 -38.81 16.22 31.82
CA LEU A 836 -38.48 15.13 32.77
C LEU A 836 -37.48 15.61 33.84
N GLU A 837 -37.94 15.63 35.09
CA GLU A 837 -37.19 16.14 36.23
C GLU A 837 -35.99 15.24 36.59
N LEU A 838 -34.77 15.75 36.40
CA LEU A 838 -33.56 15.22 37.04
C LEU A 838 -33.56 15.68 38.50
N VAL A 839 -33.65 14.76 39.46
CA VAL A 839 -33.58 15.11 40.89
C VAL A 839 -32.13 15.38 41.27
N ASN A 840 -31.84 16.58 41.80
CA ASN A 840 -30.52 16.93 42.31
C ASN A 840 -30.21 16.10 43.57
N ASN A 841 -29.32 15.10 43.40
CA ASN A 841 -28.88 14.22 44.48
C ASN A 841 -27.53 14.67 45.09
N GLY A 842 -27.03 15.85 44.72
CA GLY A 842 -25.74 16.38 45.17
C GLY A 842 -24.52 15.74 44.51
N GLU A 843 -24.67 15.02 43.39
CA GLU A 843 -23.55 14.34 42.73
C GLU A 843 -22.57 15.36 42.11
N ALA A 844 -21.28 15.31 42.45
CA ALA A 844 -20.27 16.19 41.86
C ALA A 844 -19.51 15.50 40.71
N VAL A 845 -19.15 16.24 39.66
CA VAL A 845 -18.30 15.73 38.58
C VAL A 845 -16.92 16.36 38.64
N GLU A 846 -15.88 15.53 38.74
CA GLU A 846 -14.48 15.94 38.81
C GLU A 846 -13.69 15.34 37.66
N GLY A 847 -12.93 16.16 36.93
CA GLY A 847 -12.03 15.73 35.87
C GLY A 847 -10.58 15.82 36.31
N THR A 848 -9.84 14.73 36.18
CA THR A 848 -8.43 14.68 36.55
C THR A 848 -7.59 13.95 35.50
N LEU A 849 -6.33 14.37 35.37
CA LEU A 849 -5.33 13.71 34.54
C LEU A 849 -4.22 13.18 35.45
N ILE A 850 -3.95 11.88 35.36
CA ILE A 850 -2.92 11.23 36.15
C ILE A 850 -1.95 10.49 35.22
N LEU A 851 -0.65 10.75 35.39
CA LEU A 851 0.41 10.06 34.65
C LEU A 851 0.53 8.61 35.11
N MET A 852 0.94 7.70 34.21
CA MET A 852 1.07 6.27 34.53
C MET A 852 2.13 5.96 35.58
N SER A 853 3.24 6.70 35.63
CA SER A 853 4.20 6.61 36.74
C SER A 853 3.60 6.97 38.10
N GLU A 854 2.57 7.82 38.13
CA GLU A 854 2.06 8.45 39.35
C GLU A 854 0.73 7.88 39.82
N TRP A 855 0.05 7.04 39.02
CA TRP A 855 -1.32 6.63 39.30
C TRP A 855 -1.44 5.92 40.65
N LYS A 856 -0.46 5.09 41.04
CA LYS A 856 -0.44 4.43 42.35
C LYS A 856 -0.37 5.41 43.53
N ALA A 857 0.21 6.59 43.32
CA ALA A 857 0.36 7.62 44.34
C ALA A 857 -0.79 8.64 44.34
N LYS A 858 -1.33 8.99 43.16
CA LYS A 858 -2.32 10.06 43.01
C LYS A 858 -3.76 9.56 42.93
N LEU A 859 -4.02 8.40 42.32
CA LEU A 859 -5.37 7.85 42.18
C LEU A 859 -6.08 7.60 43.53
N PRO A 860 -5.40 7.16 44.62
CA PRO A 860 -6.04 6.98 45.92
C PRO A 860 -6.71 8.24 46.50
N ALA A 861 -6.29 9.45 46.11
CA ALA A 861 -6.94 10.67 46.59
C ALA A 861 -8.38 10.83 46.06
N TYR A 862 -8.68 10.19 44.92
CA TYR A 862 -9.94 10.29 44.19
C TYR A 862 -10.88 9.09 44.42
N LEU A 863 -10.51 8.16 45.32
CA LEU A 863 -11.25 6.94 45.69
C LEU A 863 -11.59 6.98 47.18
#